data_AF-A0A7C8MSW2-F1
#
_entry.id   AF-A0A7C8MSW2-F1
#
_cell.length_a   1.000
_cell.length_b   1.000
_cell.length_c   1.000
_cell.angle_alpha   90.00
_cell.angle_beta   90.00
_cell.angle_gamma   90.00
#
_symmetry.space_group_name_H-M   'P 1'
#
loop_
_entity.id
_entity.type
_entity.pdbx_description
1 polymer ?
#
loop_
_entity_poly.entity_id
_entity_poly.type
_entity_poly.pdbx_seq_one_letter_code
_entity_poly.pdbx_strand_id
1 'polypeptide(L)'
;MPQRSISPNSTLKTERLDPDPLQGEDLSGEATKESTSPPSAINKYEEAIAICPHYLDYELAVLKSNVAACHLNLEQYKEAIQSATESLGGLNRAERTALESDEKSGVGPEEYAQEDELGEEIISAGARESAPAVVEETDTQRAARKRRDNILRIKAKALMRRARARSALGGWSNLSGAEEDYRTLSTMANLTSADEKIVQTQLRTLPQRVKAAQEKEMNEMWGKLKDFGNGILKPFGLSTDNFQMMGNPFSNPSCGMPKDLPATGQNLPTPTESGSYLVDEGIPMSSASGATWQQVAADRQRHRDATIALLTPPAPKLLTDDVPLDTTSIPKSVLTAEELDITERNVEDLALQLASGQWSAMRVIQAFMRRAGLAQQLTNCVTELLPELALERATELDNHLASTGKPVGPLHGVPISIKEHIGIKGYDLNAGFISWVGRVAEEDALILQILRDAGAVFYVRTTQPQTLMHLETRNNLYGTTVNPHNTTLTAGGSSGGEGALVGIRGSVLGIGTDIGGSIRSPAANNGVFGFKPTALRLPVSGWSATMAGADHIVPTIGPLSTSLEGVSLFVRTILHARPWLIEPALVPIPWKNENQLREDKGPRLKVGVIWNDGVVLPHPPVAAALSRVVEELKNNEAVEIVDWECWRHDLAWEIISKLYFCDGGAEEKAAIHASGEPLLPLSKWILDNPYVQEHSIHTLWQAHQERDAYRTTYSALWNERDIDVILSPAGPGVAPKLGTARYWGYTAQRPPMAKQASTSELKLYTPQWNLLNYPAIVFPTGTKVGDIQEGGDETHEYPADYKPISKADEYNYGLWREHGAEGYAGAPVSLQVVGRM
;
A
#
# COMPACT_ATOMS: atom_id res chain seq x y z
N MET A 1 -22.99 14.15 -52.14
CA MET A 1 -22.63 13.88 -53.57
C MET A 1 -21.56 14.87 -53.99
N PRO A 2 -20.69 14.56 -54.98
CA PRO A 2 -20.73 13.44 -55.93
C PRO A 2 -20.45 12.06 -55.32
N GLN A 3 -20.57 11.02 -56.14
CA GLN A 3 -20.29 9.62 -55.82
C GLN A 3 -19.13 9.12 -56.70
N ARG A 4 -18.39 8.11 -56.22
CA ARG A 4 -17.77 7.08 -57.09
C ARG A 4 -18.03 5.71 -56.48
N SER A 5 -18.25 4.72 -57.34
CA SER A 5 -18.75 3.39 -57.00
C SER A 5 -17.68 2.31 -57.15
N ILE A 6 -17.69 1.34 -56.24
CA ILE A 6 -17.02 0.03 -56.38
C ILE A 6 -18.02 -1.06 -55.95
N SER A 7 -17.89 -2.25 -56.53
CA SER A 7 -18.86 -3.35 -56.51
C SER A 7 -18.90 -4.18 -55.21
N PRO A 8 -20.05 -4.80 -54.87
CA PRO A 8 -20.15 -5.75 -53.76
C PRO A 8 -19.74 -7.17 -54.20
N ASN A 9 -18.66 -7.72 -53.64
CA ASN A 9 -18.48 -9.15 -53.35
C ASN A 9 -17.11 -9.46 -52.72
N SER A 10 -17.04 -9.51 -51.39
CA SER A 10 -16.12 -10.38 -50.66
C SER A 10 -16.65 -10.61 -49.24
N THR A 11 -16.64 -11.86 -48.78
CA THR A 11 -17.15 -12.22 -47.45
C THR A 11 -16.09 -11.89 -46.40
N LEU A 12 -16.30 -10.82 -45.63
CA LEU A 12 -15.44 -10.51 -44.49
C LEU A 12 -15.60 -11.59 -43.42
N LYS A 13 -14.55 -12.39 -43.23
CA LYS A 13 -14.42 -13.25 -42.04
C LYS A 13 -14.29 -12.36 -40.81
N THR A 14 -15.04 -12.67 -39.76
CA THR A 14 -14.75 -12.17 -38.42
C THR A 14 -13.59 -12.99 -37.84
N GLU A 15 -12.36 -12.51 -38.02
CA GLU A 15 -11.23 -13.04 -37.25
C GLU A 15 -11.39 -12.62 -35.79
N ARG A 16 -11.66 -13.59 -34.93
CA ARG A 16 -11.42 -13.44 -33.50
C ARG A 16 -9.92 -13.43 -33.29
N LEU A 17 -9.43 -12.44 -32.55
CA LEU A 17 -8.11 -12.53 -31.94
C LEU A 17 -8.21 -13.45 -30.73
N ASP A 18 -8.09 -14.76 -30.97
CA ASP A 18 -7.86 -15.72 -29.89
C ASP A 18 -6.47 -15.45 -29.28
N PRO A 19 -6.32 -15.49 -27.94
CA PRO A 19 -5.03 -15.20 -27.30
C PRO A 19 -4.06 -16.37 -27.49
N ASP A 20 -3.11 -16.20 -28.41
CA ASP A 20 -2.10 -17.21 -28.75
C ASP A 20 -1.21 -17.56 -27.52
N PRO A 21 -1.23 -18.81 -27.02
CA PRO A 21 -0.48 -19.19 -25.83
C PRO A 21 1.01 -19.38 -26.16
N LEU A 22 1.78 -18.30 -26.07
CA LEU A 22 3.24 -18.30 -26.18
C LEU A 22 3.87 -19.41 -25.32
N GLN A 23 4.61 -20.29 -25.98
CA GLN A 23 4.85 -21.64 -25.47
C GLN A 23 6.06 -21.70 -24.54
N GLY A 24 5.83 -21.98 -23.25
CA GLY A 24 6.90 -22.23 -22.27
C GLY A 24 7.81 -23.44 -22.58
N GLU A 25 7.44 -24.30 -23.53
CA GLU A 25 8.34 -25.34 -24.04
C GLU A 25 9.44 -24.76 -24.97
N ASP A 26 9.20 -23.66 -25.68
CA ASP A 26 10.15 -23.09 -26.66
C ASP A 26 11.35 -22.41 -25.97
N LEU A 27 11.09 -21.63 -24.91
CA LEU A 27 12.14 -21.06 -24.03
C LEU A 27 13.05 -22.15 -23.43
N SER A 28 12.52 -23.36 -23.20
CA SER A 28 13.33 -24.51 -22.76
C SER A 28 14.15 -25.15 -23.91
N GLY A 29 13.65 -25.05 -25.14
CA GLY A 29 14.30 -25.52 -26.36
C GLY A 29 15.44 -24.62 -26.85
N GLU A 30 15.35 -23.30 -26.63
CA GLU A 30 16.44 -22.37 -26.94
C GLU A 30 17.58 -22.48 -25.92
N ALA A 31 17.27 -22.48 -24.62
CA ALA A 31 18.25 -22.62 -23.55
C ALA A 31 19.11 -23.90 -23.70
N THR A 32 18.54 -24.99 -24.20
CA THR A 32 19.21 -26.29 -24.37
C THR A 32 19.99 -26.47 -25.67
N LYS A 33 19.83 -25.58 -26.68
CA LYS A 33 20.55 -25.68 -27.97
C LYS A 33 21.96 -25.06 -27.96
N GLU A 34 22.25 -24.13 -27.04
CA GLU A 34 23.50 -23.35 -27.07
C GLU A 34 24.48 -23.61 -25.92
N SER A 35 24.02 -24.09 -24.75
CA SER A 35 24.89 -24.19 -23.56
C SER A 35 25.76 -25.45 -23.57
N THR A 36 27.06 -25.30 -23.82
CA THR A 36 28.03 -26.42 -23.82
C THR A 36 28.61 -26.76 -22.44
N SER A 37 28.23 -26.04 -21.37
CA SER A 37 28.63 -26.36 -19.99
C SER A 37 27.49 -26.12 -18.98
N PRO A 38 27.37 -26.92 -17.89
CA PRO A 38 26.30 -26.75 -16.90
C PRO A 38 26.25 -25.40 -16.19
N PRO A 39 27.37 -24.73 -15.82
CA PRO A 39 27.32 -23.40 -15.21
C PRO A 39 26.72 -22.36 -16.15
N SER A 40 27.05 -22.40 -17.45
CA SER A 40 26.45 -21.51 -18.45
C SER A 40 24.94 -21.73 -18.63
N ALA A 41 24.45 -22.94 -18.37
CA ALA A 41 23.02 -23.23 -18.39
C ALA A 41 22.30 -22.67 -17.15
N ILE A 42 22.92 -22.70 -15.97
CA ILE A 42 22.34 -22.11 -14.73
C ILE A 42 22.08 -20.63 -14.93
N ASN A 43 23.09 -19.86 -15.36
CA ASN A 43 22.94 -18.42 -15.59
C ASN A 43 21.78 -18.11 -16.56
N LYS A 44 21.69 -18.81 -17.71
CA LYS A 44 20.57 -18.64 -18.65
C LYS A 44 19.19 -18.97 -18.04
N TYR A 45 19.11 -19.97 -17.17
CA TYR A 45 17.86 -20.26 -16.46
C TYR A 45 17.55 -19.24 -15.35
N GLU A 46 18.56 -18.68 -14.67
CA GLU A 46 18.37 -17.62 -13.67
C GLU A 46 17.97 -16.28 -14.31
N GLU A 47 18.54 -15.93 -15.45
CA GLU A 47 18.10 -14.83 -16.32
C GLU A 47 16.63 -15.04 -16.74
N ALA A 48 16.27 -16.24 -17.22
CA ALA A 48 14.90 -16.58 -17.56
C ALA A 48 13.94 -16.51 -16.35
N ILE A 49 14.38 -16.91 -15.15
CA ILE A 49 13.61 -16.79 -13.91
C ILE A 49 13.41 -15.32 -13.51
N ALA A 50 14.40 -14.45 -13.73
CA ALA A 50 14.34 -13.04 -13.38
C ALA A 50 13.36 -12.25 -14.28
N ILE A 51 13.17 -12.66 -15.53
CA ILE A 51 12.20 -12.05 -16.46
C ILE A 51 10.82 -12.73 -16.47
N CYS A 52 10.70 -13.97 -15.98
CA CYS A 52 9.44 -14.72 -15.99
C CYS A 52 8.48 -14.22 -14.90
N PRO A 53 7.28 -13.70 -15.25
CA PRO A 53 6.36 -13.13 -14.27
C PRO A 53 5.92 -14.10 -13.16
N HIS A 54 5.88 -13.62 -11.91
CA HIS A 54 5.58 -14.43 -10.72
C HIS A 54 4.18 -15.09 -10.67
N TYR A 55 3.28 -14.78 -11.61
CA TYR A 55 2.00 -15.48 -11.75
C TYR A 55 2.05 -16.72 -12.67
N LEU A 56 3.15 -16.92 -13.41
CA LEU A 56 3.39 -18.08 -14.26
C LEU A 56 4.02 -19.23 -13.44
N ASP A 57 3.23 -19.75 -12.50
CA ASP A 57 3.67 -20.72 -11.48
C ASP A 57 4.15 -22.07 -12.07
N TYR A 58 3.61 -22.48 -13.23
CA TYR A 58 4.04 -23.71 -13.91
C TYR A 58 5.36 -23.49 -14.63
N GLU A 59 5.50 -22.37 -15.33
CA GLU A 59 6.64 -21.99 -16.16
C GLU A 59 7.88 -21.72 -15.28
N LEU A 60 7.71 -20.96 -14.19
CA LEU A 60 8.72 -20.80 -13.16
C LEU A 60 9.12 -22.13 -12.52
N ALA A 61 8.16 -23.02 -12.27
CA ALA A 61 8.47 -24.33 -11.73
C ALA A 61 9.24 -25.23 -12.70
N VAL A 62 8.99 -25.15 -14.01
CA VAL A 62 9.78 -25.83 -15.05
C VAL A 62 11.23 -25.34 -15.02
N LEU A 63 11.44 -24.02 -15.03
CA LEU A 63 12.77 -23.40 -14.98
C LEU A 63 13.54 -23.83 -13.71
N LYS A 64 12.92 -23.66 -12.53
CA LYS A 64 13.49 -24.08 -11.23
C LYS A 64 13.79 -25.58 -11.17
N SER A 65 12.96 -26.42 -11.80
CA SER A 65 13.23 -27.86 -11.91
C SER A 65 14.49 -28.15 -12.73
N ASN A 66 14.73 -27.39 -13.79
CA ASN A 66 15.91 -27.57 -14.65
C ASN A 66 17.19 -27.01 -14.01
N VAL A 67 17.10 -25.88 -13.29
CA VAL A 67 18.19 -25.40 -12.40
C VAL A 67 18.59 -26.48 -11.39
N ALA A 68 17.62 -27.16 -10.77
CA ALA A 68 17.88 -28.27 -9.86
C ALA A 68 18.62 -29.46 -10.54
N ALA A 69 18.42 -29.70 -11.83
CA ALA A 69 19.18 -30.70 -12.58
C ALA A 69 20.62 -30.26 -12.86
N CYS A 70 20.84 -28.99 -13.19
CA CYS A 70 22.17 -28.45 -13.39
C CYS A 70 23.01 -28.51 -12.10
N HIS A 71 22.44 -28.12 -10.95
CA HIS A 71 23.10 -28.28 -9.65
C HIS A 71 23.36 -29.76 -9.30
N LEU A 72 22.42 -30.67 -9.57
CA LEU A 72 22.63 -32.10 -9.35
C LEU A 72 23.78 -32.67 -10.20
N ASN A 73 23.93 -32.20 -11.45
CA ASN A 73 25.05 -32.55 -12.34
C ASN A 73 26.40 -31.90 -11.92
N LEU A 74 26.37 -30.88 -11.06
CA LEU A 74 27.55 -30.22 -10.48
C LEU A 74 27.84 -30.68 -9.04
N GLU A 75 27.14 -31.70 -8.53
CA GLU A 75 27.20 -32.16 -7.14
C GLU A 75 26.87 -31.08 -6.08
N GLN A 76 26.19 -30.01 -6.51
CA GLN A 76 25.70 -28.91 -5.67
C GLN A 76 24.38 -29.32 -4.99
N TYR A 77 24.48 -30.26 -4.06
CA TYR A 77 23.30 -30.97 -3.52
C TYR A 77 22.36 -30.07 -2.70
N LYS A 78 22.83 -29.02 -2.03
CA LYS A 78 21.95 -28.11 -1.26
C LYS A 78 21.13 -27.23 -2.17
N GLU A 79 21.78 -26.72 -3.20
CA GLU A 79 21.27 -25.85 -4.24
C GLU A 79 20.22 -26.61 -5.07
N ALA A 80 20.52 -27.87 -5.43
CA ALA A 80 19.57 -28.79 -6.05
C ALA A 80 18.31 -29.05 -5.19
N ILE A 81 18.46 -29.19 -3.86
CA ILE A 81 17.32 -29.35 -2.93
C ILE A 81 16.47 -28.08 -2.88
N GLN A 82 17.10 -26.91 -2.85
CA GLN A 82 16.42 -25.61 -2.82
C GLN A 82 15.59 -25.41 -4.10
N SER A 83 16.23 -25.47 -5.28
CA SER A 83 15.56 -25.25 -6.56
C SER A 83 14.47 -26.29 -6.85
N ALA A 84 14.66 -27.56 -6.44
CA ALA A 84 13.62 -28.58 -6.58
C ALA A 84 12.44 -28.36 -5.62
N THR A 85 12.68 -27.80 -4.43
CA THR A 85 11.61 -27.47 -3.46
C THR A 85 10.82 -26.24 -3.93
N GLU A 86 11.47 -25.23 -4.48
CA GLU A 86 10.81 -24.08 -5.12
C GLU A 86 9.96 -24.52 -6.33
N SER A 87 10.49 -25.43 -7.16
CA SER A 87 9.76 -26.06 -8.27
C SER A 87 8.48 -26.77 -7.78
N LEU A 88 8.57 -27.61 -6.74
CA LEU A 88 7.40 -28.28 -6.17
C LEU A 88 6.39 -27.30 -5.54
N GLY A 89 6.87 -26.21 -4.95
CA GLY A 89 6.01 -25.13 -4.45
C GLY A 89 5.18 -24.44 -5.54
N GLY A 90 5.79 -24.15 -6.70
CA GLY A 90 5.10 -23.60 -7.87
C GLY A 90 4.10 -24.58 -8.48
N LEU A 91 4.48 -25.85 -8.65
CA LEU A 91 3.58 -26.88 -9.19
C LEU A 91 2.32 -27.06 -8.34
N ASN A 92 2.44 -27.11 -7.01
CA ASN A 92 1.29 -27.26 -6.12
C ASN A 92 0.35 -26.03 -6.16
N ARG A 93 0.84 -24.84 -6.53
CA ARG A 93 0.00 -23.66 -6.79
C ARG A 93 -0.67 -23.75 -8.16
N ALA A 94 0.08 -24.06 -9.22
CA ALA A 94 -0.46 -24.25 -10.57
C ALA A 94 -1.53 -25.35 -10.64
N GLU A 95 -1.34 -26.44 -9.89
CA GLU A 95 -2.29 -27.55 -9.72
C GLU A 95 -3.58 -27.08 -9.03
N ARG A 96 -3.49 -26.26 -7.97
CA ARG A 96 -4.66 -25.67 -7.31
C ARG A 96 -5.41 -24.70 -8.22
N THR A 97 -4.71 -23.80 -8.91
CA THR A 97 -5.33 -22.88 -9.87
C THR A 97 -6.03 -23.62 -11.02
N ALA A 98 -5.53 -24.79 -11.42
CA ALA A 98 -6.14 -25.69 -12.39
C ALA A 98 -7.24 -26.59 -11.82
N LEU A 99 -7.60 -26.47 -10.53
CA LEU A 99 -8.79 -27.07 -9.93
C LEU A 99 -9.85 -25.99 -9.71
N GLU A 100 -9.44 -24.83 -9.17
CA GLU A 100 -10.29 -23.63 -9.03
C GLU A 100 -10.84 -23.10 -10.36
N SER A 101 -10.22 -23.43 -11.52
CA SER A 101 -10.75 -23.14 -12.86
C SER A 101 -11.93 -24.03 -13.25
N ASP A 102 -11.88 -25.30 -12.85
CA ASP A 102 -12.81 -26.34 -13.33
C ASP A 102 -14.07 -26.36 -12.46
N GLU A 103 -13.94 -26.11 -11.16
CA GLU A 103 -15.08 -25.83 -10.28
C GLU A 103 -15.91 -24.63 -10.79
N LYS A 104 -15.24 -23.59 -11.30
CA LYS A 104 -15.89 -22.40 -11.88
C LYS A 104 -16.45 -22.62 -13.28
N SER A 105 -16.07 -23.69 -13.98
CA SER A 105 -16.68 -24.08 -15.26
C SER A 105 -17.86 -25.06 -15.09
N GLY A 106 -18.11 -25.56 -13.88
CA GLY A 106 -19.22 -26.45 -13.54
C GLY A 106 -18.95 -27.92 -13.85
N VAL A 107 -17.71 -28.32 -14.14
CA VAL A 107 -17.34 -29.72 -14.39
C VAL A 107 -17.11 -30.43 -13.06
N GLY A 108 -18.05 -31.29 -12.68
CA GLY A 108 -18.00 -32.03 -11.40
C GLY A 108 -16.99 -33.19 -11.39
N PRO A 109 -16.48 -33.61 -10.22
CA PRO A 109 -15.45 -34.66 -10.15
C PRO A 109 -15.93 -36.09 -10.49
N GLU A 110 -17.23 -36.34 -10.63
CA GLU A 110 -17.80 -37.69 -10.60
C GLU A 110 -18.02 -38.35 -11.98
N GLU A 111 -17.98 -37.60 -13.10
CA GLU A 111 -18.28 -38.15 -14.44
C GLU A 111 -17.17 -39.05 -15.05
N TYR A 112 -16.00 -39.14 -14.44
CA TYR A 112 -14.84 -39.89 -14.98
C TYR A 112 -14.59 -41.26 -14.32
N ALA A 113 -15.50 -41.74 -13.48
CA ALA A 113 -15.25 -42.86 -12.56
C ALA A 113 -15.99 -44.19 -12.91
N GLN A 114 -16.30 -44.48 -14.18
CA GLN A 114 -17.06 -45.69 -14.52
C GLN A 114 -16.88 -46.29 -15.94
N GLU A 115 -15.69 -46.22 -16.55
CA GLU A 115 -15.47 -46.86 -17.86
C GLU A 115 -14.03 -47.42 -18.05
N ASP A 116 -13.64 -48.41 -17.23
CA ASP A 116 -12.40 -49.18 -17.45
C ASP A 116 -12.42 -50.60 -16.82
N GLU A 117 -13.57 -51.29 -16.84
CA GLU A 117 -13.64 -52.71 -16.42
C GLU A 117 -14.75 -53.50 -17.15
N LEU A 118 -14.40 -54.17 -18.27
CA LEU A 118 -14.97 -55.46 -18.71
C LEU A 118 -14.17 -56.02 -19.91
N GLY A 119 -14.15 -57.35 -20.06
CA GLY A 119 -13.22 -58.07 -20.94
C GLY A 119 -13.69 -58.34 -22.37
N GLU A 120 -12.80 -58.92 -23.17
CA GLU A 120 -13.06 -59.35 -24.55
C GLU A 120 -14.13 -60.45 -24.61
N GLU A 121 -15.25 -60.23 -25.33
CA GLU A 121 -16.08 -61.33 -25.83
C GLU A 121 -16.71 -60.99 -27.21
N ILE A 122 -16.96 -62.02 -28.02
CA ILE A 122 -17.20 -61.91 -29.47
C ILE A 122 -18.70 -61.99 -29.76
N ILE A 123 -19.32 -60.90 -30.25
CA ILE A 123 -20.70 -60.92 -30.74
C ILE A 123 -20.82 -60.39 -32.18
N SER A 124 -21.56 -61.17 -32.97
CA SER A 124 -21.90 -60.97 -34.39
C SER A 124 -22.52 -59.60 -34.70
N ALA A 125 -22.37 -59.16 -35.97
CA ALA A 125 -23.18 -58.09 -36.54
C ALA A 125 -24.68 -58.39 -36.36
N GLY A 126 -25.44 -57.43 -35.81
CA GLY A 126 -26.87 -57.63 -35.54
C GLY A 126 -27.58 -56.58 -34.68
N ALA A 127 -26.88 -55.61 -34.06
CA ALA A 127 -27.50 -54.58 -33.23
C ALA A 127 -26.84 -53.20 -33.44
N ARG A 128 -27.40 -52.38 -34.34
CA ARG A 128 -27.13 -50.93 -34.44
C ARG A 128 -28.42 -50.18 -34.21
N GLU A 129 -28.55 -49.61 -33.01
CA GLU A 129 -29.22 -48.34 -32.63
C GLU A 129 -29.37 -48.35 -31.10
N SER A 130 -29.21 -47.19 -30.45
CA SER A 130 -29.12 -47.00 -28.98
C SER A 130 -27.76 -47.29 -28.31
N ALA A 131 -26.68 -46.69 -28.83
CA ALA A 131 -25.54 -46.30 -27.98
C ALA A 131 -25.68 -44.82 -27.58
N PRO A 132 -25.23 -44.38 -26.39
CA PRO A 132 -25.09 -42.95 -26.10
C PRO A 132 -24.09 -42.33 -27.08
N ALA A 133 -24.27 -41.04 -27.40
CA ALA A 133 -23.32 -40.35 -28.26
C ALA A 133 -21.98 -40.21 -27.54
N VAL A 134 -20.88 -40.57 -28.21
CA VAL A 134 -19.53 -40.25 -27.75
C VAL A 134 -19.42 -38.73 -27.63
N VAL A 135 -19.25 -38.23 -26.41
CA VAL A 135 -19.06 -36.80 -26.16
C VAL A 135 -17.65 -36.45 -26.65
N GLU A 136 -17.55 -35.63 -27.70
CA GLU A 136 -16.25 -35.16 -28.17
C GLU A 136 -15.62 -34.23 -27.11
N GLU A 137 -14.55 -34.71 -26.47
CA GLU A 137 -13.73 -33.95 -25.51
C GLU A 137 -13.34 -32.60 -26.14
N THR A 138 -13.81 -31.50 -25.55
CA THR A 138 -13.63 -30.15 -26.11
C THR A 138 -12.16 -29.75 -26.10
N ASP A 139 -11.76 -28.82 -26.96
CA ASP A 139 -10.38 -28.31 -26.99
C ASP A 139 -9.95 -27.72 -25.63
N THR A 140 -10.89 -27.18 -24.84
CA THR A 140 -10.63 -26.71 -23.47
C THR A 140 -10.43 -27.84 -22.47
N GLN A 141 -11.24 -28.91 -22.52
CA GLN A 141 -11.04 -30.11 -21.70
C GLN A 141 -9.70 -30.79 -22.04
N ARG A 142 -9.40 -30.94 -23.33
CA ARG A 142 -8.14 -31.51 -23.84
C ARG A 142 -6.92 -30.68 -23.42
N ALA A 143 -7.03 -29.35 -23.44
CA ALA A 143 -5.99 -28.45 -22.96
C ALA A 143 -5.79 -28.56 -21.43
N ALA A 144 -6.87 -28.61 -20.64
CA ALA A 144 -6.82 -28.77 -19.19
C ALA A 144 -6.17 -30.11 -18.79
N ARG A 145 -6.56 -31.21 -19.44
CA ARG A 145 -5.94 -32.54 -19.31
C ARG A 145 -4.45 -32.50 -19.63
N LYS A 146 -4.07 -31.99 -20.81
CA LYS A 146 -2.66 -31.82 -21.22
C LYS A 146 -1.87 -30.98 -20.20
N ARG A 147 -2.49 -29.99 -19.54
CA ARG A 147 -1.85 -29.18 -18.49
C ARG A 147 -1.65 -29.98 -17.19
N ARG A 148 -2.62 -30.79 -16.77
CA ARG A 148 -2.50 -31.70 -15.61
C ARG A 148 -1.40 -32.74 -15.82
N ASP A 149 -1.37 -33.41 -16.97
CA ASP A 149 -0.33 -34.37 -17.34
C ASP A 149 1.06 -33.73 -17.33
N ASN A 150 1.16 -32.48 -17.81
CA ASN A 150 2.38 -31.69 -17.76
C ASN A 150 2.82 -31.33 -16.33
N ILE A 151 1.91 -30.91 -15.46
CA ILE A 151 2.21 -30.65 -14.03
C ILE A 151 2.76 -31.92 -13.38
N LEU A 152 2.08 -33.06 -13.54
CA LEU A 152 2.52 -34.34 -13.00
C LEU A 152 3.90 -34.77 -13.56
N ARG A 153 4.15 -34.56 -14.86
CA ARG A 153 5.45 -34.82 -15.54
C ARG A 153 6.61 -34.04 -14.93
N ILE A 154 6.38 -32.79 -14.53
CA ILE A 154 7.43 -31.95 -13.89
C ILE A 154 7.52 -32.21 -12.38
N LYS A 155 6.40 -32.54 -11.71
CA LYS A 155 6.33 -32.93 -10.28
C LYS A 155 7.15 -34.19 -10.00
N ALA A 156 7.02 -35.21 -10.83
CA ALA A 156 7.85 -36.42 -10.77
C ALA A 156 9.34 -36.12 -10.97
N LYS A 157 9.70 -35.27 -11.95
CA LYS A 157 11.10 -34.85 -12.17
C LYS A 157 11.67 -34.09 -10.98
N ALA A 158 10.92 -33.15 -10.41
CA ALA A 158 11.35 -32.34 -9.27
C ALA A 158 11.54 -33.18 -8.00
N LEU A 159 10.60 -34.09 -7.70
CA LEU A 159 10.75 -35.08 -6.62
C LEU A 159 11.99 -35.97 -6.84
N MET A 160 12.20 -36.52 -8.04
CA MET A 160 13.38 -37.34 -8.34
C MET A 160 14.69 -36.56 -8.20
N ARG A 161 14.72 -35.28 -8.60
CA ARG A 161 15.87 -34.37 -8.43
C ARG A 161 16.15 -34.14 -6.94
N ARG A 162 15.13 -33.82 -6.14
CA ARG A 162 15.25 -33.60 -4.68
C ARG A 162 15.65 -34.87 -3.91
N ALA A 163 15.01 -36.00 -4.20
CA ALA A 163 15.26 -37.27 -3.54
C ALA A 163 16.70 -37.76 -3.77
N ARG A 164 17.23 -37.61 -4.99
CA ARG A 164 18.63 -37.91 -5.31
C ARG A 164 19.60 -36.98 -4.56
N ALA A 165 19.37 -35.67 -4.58
CA ALA A 165 20.22 -34.71 -3.88
C ALA A 165 20.23 -34.93 -2.35
N ARG A 166 19.05 -35.13 -1.73
CA ARG A 166 18.92 -35.50 -0.32
C ARG A 166 19.62 -36.83 0.01
N SER A 167 19.51 -37.83 -0.88
CA SER A 167 20.18 -39.14 -0.73
C SER A 167 21.70 -39.08 -0.82
N ALA A 168 22.25 -38.10 -1.53
CA ALA A 168 23.69 -37.87 -1.66
C ALA A 168 24.23 -37.03 -0.50
N LEU A 169 23.54 -35.94 -0.12
CA LEU A 169 23.93 -35.05 0.98
C LEU A 169 23.96 -35.77 2.34
N GLY A 170 23.05 -36.72 2.56
CA GLY A 170 23.07 -37.60 3.73
C GLY A 170 22.72 -36.92 5.06
N GLY A 171 22.88 -37.67 6.15
CA GLY A 171 22.38 -37.30 7.47
C GLY A 171 20.88 -37.57 7.65
N TRP A 172 20.43 -37.71 8.90
CA TRP A 172 19.11 -38.25 9.25
C TRP A 172 17.95 -37.47 8.62
N SER A 173 17.98 -36.14 8.72
CA SER A 173 16.94 -35.27 8.16
C SER A 173 16.81 -35.41 6.62
N ASN A 174 17.93 -35.33 5.90
CA ASN A 174 17.90 -35.46 4.43
C ASN A 174 17.51 -36.87 3.99
N LEU A 175 18.04 -37.92 4.63
CA LEU A 175 17.70 -39.30 4.27
C LEU A 175 16.22 -39.60 4.54
N SER A 176 15.64 -39.05 5.60
CA SER A 176 14.21 -39.19 5.89
C SER A 176 13.36 -38.48 4.82
N GLY A 177 13.71 -37.23 4.47
CA GLY A 177 13.05 -36.51 3.38
C GLY A 177 13.26 -37.13 2.00
N ALA A 178 14.36 -37.85 1.77
CA ALA A 178 14.56 -38.63 0.56
C ALA A 178 13.62 -39.84 0.51
N GLU A 179 13.45 -40.56 1.63
CA GLU A 179 12.50 -41.66 1.72
C GLU A 179 11.06 -41.18 1.49
N GLU A 180 10.69 -40.02 2.05
CA GLU A 180 9.40 -39.36 1.82
C GLU A 180 9.19 -38.98 0.33
N ASP A 181 10.19 -38.36 -0.31
CA ASP A 181 10.12 -38.03 -1.74
C ASP A 181 9.96 -39.29 -2.60
N TYR A 182 10.73 -40.36 -2.33
CA TYR A 182 10.59 -41.64 -3.05
C TYR A 182 9.28 -42.38 -2.73
N ARG A 183 8.74 -42.24 -1.53
CA ARG A 183 7.43 -42.81 -1.16
C ARG A 183 6.31 -42.10 -1.92
N THR A 184 6.38 -40.77 -2.01
CA THR A 184 5.49 -39.95 -2.86
C THR A 184 5.59 -40.36 -4.32
N LEU A 185 6.81 -40.54 -4.85
CA LEU A 185 7.01 -41.02 -6.22
C LEU A 185 6.39 -42.41 -6.45
N SER A 186 6.42 -43.31 -5.46
CA SER A 186 5.86 -44.67 -5.60
C SER A 186 4.33 -44.72 -5.73
N THR A 187 3.62 -43.60 -5.51
CA THR A 187 2.18 -43.47 -5.76
C THR A 187 1.85 -42.71 -7.05
N MET A 188 2.85 -42.32 -7.85
CA MET A 188 2.65 -41.56 -9.10
C MET A 188 2.59 -42.50 -10.33
N ALA A 189 1.43 -42.55 -10.99
CA ALA A 189 1.20 -43.42 -12.15
C ALA A 189 1.92 -42.98 -13.45
N ASN A 190 2.61 -41.83 -13.46
CA ASN A 190 3.24 -41.24 -14.64
C ASN A 190 4.78 -41.36 -14.67
N LEU A 191 5.35 -42.31 -13.92
CA LEU A 191 6.79 -42.59 -13.94
C LEU A 191 7.22 -43.37 -15.19
N THR A 192 8.51 -43.29 -15.53
CA THR A 192 9.11 -44.19 -16.52
C THR A 192 9.51 -45.50 -15.84
N SER A 193 9.49 -46.63 -16.58
CA SER A 193 9.94 -47.93 -16.04
C SER A 193 11.46 -48.03 -15.77
N ALA A 194 12.20 -46.93 -15.95
CA ALA A 194 13.55 -46.75 -15.40
C ALA A 194 13.49 -46.05 -14.03
N ASP A 195 12.70 -44.98 -13.91
CA ASP A 195 12.48 -44.26 -12.65
C ASP A 195 11.78 -45.12 -11.59
N GLU A 196 10.77 -45.92 -11.96
CA GLU A 196 10.12 -46.90 -11.07
C GLU A 196 11.13 -47.85 -10.41
N LYS A 197 12.09 -48.36 -11.19
CA LYS A 197 13.14 -49.28 -10.68
C LYS A 197 14.09 -48.56 -9.73
N ILE A 198 14.38 -47.28 -9.96
CA ILE A 198 15.17 -46.45 -9.05
C ILE A 198 14.37 -46.24 -7.75
N VAL A 199 13.10 -45.84 -7.82
CA VAL A 199 12.21 -45.65 -6.67
C VAL A 199 12.13 -46.92 -5.82
N GLN A 200 11.83 -48.07 -6.42
CA GLN A 200 11.76 -49.36 -5.73
C GLN A 200 13.10 -49.77 -5.09
N THR A 201 14.24 -49.45 -5.73
CA THR A 201 15.58 -49.76 -5.19
C THR A 201 15.94 -48.84 -4.03
N GLN A 202 15.58 -47.56 -4.10
CA GLN A 202 15.83 -46.59 -3.03
C GLN A 202 14.93 -46.87 -1.82
N LEU A 203 13.65 -47.20 -2.01
CA LEU A 203 12.75 -47.59 -0.90
C LEU A 203 13.18 -48.89 -0.20
N ARG A 204 13.96 -49.77 -0.85
CA ARG A 204 14.56 -50.96 -0.21
C ARG A 204 15.83 -50.66 0.59
N THR A 205 16.51 -49.54 0.31
CA THR A 205 17.87 -49.26 0.83
C THR A 205 17.94 -48.04 1.74
N LEU A 206 17.09 -47.04 1.54
CA LEU A 206 17.03 -45.83 2.37
C LEU A 206 16.59 -46.10 3.82
N PRO A 207 15.58 -46.92 4.15
CA PRO A 207 15.15 -47.10 5.54
C PRO A 207 16.27 -47.59 6.47
N GLN A 208 17.19 -48.42 5.96
CA GLN A 208 18.38 -48.85 6.71
C GLN A 208 19.39 -47.71 6.90
N ARG A 209 19.59 -46.86 5.87
CA ARG A 209 20.45 -45.67 5.93
C ARG A 209 19.88 -44.59 6.86
N VAL A 210 18.56 -44.36 6.82
CA VAL A 210 17.81 -43.47 7.72
C VAL A 210 18.02 -43.90 9.16
N LYS A 211 17.77 -45.18 9.49
CA LYS A 211 17.95 -45.71 10.84
C LYS A 211 19.40 -45.59 11.32
N ALA A 212 20.37 -45.94 10.49
CA ALA A 212 21.79 -45.83 10.85
C ALA A 212 22.23 -44.37 11.09
N ALA A 213 21.72 -43.42 10.29
CA ALA A 213 21.97 -41.99 10.51
C ALA A 213 21.28 -41.47 11.77
N GLN A 214 20.03 -41.87 12.02
CA GLN A 214 19.28 -41.54 13.23
C GLN A 214 19.98 -42.02 14.49
N GLU A 215 20.40 -43.29 14.54
CA GLU A 215 21.12 -43.87 15.68
C GLU A 215 22.46 -43.14 15.90
N LYS A 216 23.19 -42.81 14.83
CA LYS A 216 24.44 -42.04 14.93
C LYS A 216 24.21 -40.62 15.47
N GLU A 217 23.35 -39.83 14.82
CA GLU A 217 23.13 -38.42 15.18
C GLU A 217 22.46 -38.27 16.54
N MET A 218 21.55 -39.18 16.92
CA MET A 218 20.97 -39.22 18.25
C MET A 218 22.03 -39.52 19.32
N ASN A 219 22.97 -40.45 19.06
CA ASN A 219 24.08 -40.72 19.99
C ASN A 219 25.06 -39.53 20.10
N GLU A 220 25.37 -38.85 18.99
CA GLU A 220 26.18 -37.62 19.01
C GLU A 220 25.48 -36.47 19.75
N MET A 221 24.15 -36.35 19.61
CA MET A 221 23.34 -35.38 20.34
C MET A 221 23.29 -35.70 21.83
N TRP A 222 23.08 -36.96 22.23
CA TRP A 222 23.14 -37.39 23.63
C TRP A 222 24.52 -37.19 24.26
N GLY A 223 25.61 -37.38 23.50
CA GLY A 223 26.97 -37.03 23.92
C GLY A 223 27.07 -35.55 24.29
N LYS A 224 26.70 -34.66 23.36
CA LYS A 224 26.68 -33.20 23.60
C LYS A 224 25.76 -32.80 24.75
N LEU A 225 24.62 -33.46 24.91
CA LEU A 225 23.68 -33.19 26.02
C LEU A 225 24.27 -33.62 27.37
N LYS A 226 24.97 -34.76 27.43
CA LYS A 226 25.72 -35.19 28.61
C LYS A 226 26.87 -34.24 28.93
N ASP A 227 27.65 -33.81 27.93
CA ASP A 227 28.77 -32.88 28.13
C ASP A 227 28.27 -31.52 28.66
N PHE A 228 27.17 -30.99 28.11
CA PHE A 228 26.53 -29.76 28.56
C PHE A 228 25.96 -29.91 29.99
N GLY A 229 25.21 -30.98 30.26
CA GLY A 229 24.66 -31.27 31.59
C GLY A 229 25.75 -31.47 32.64
N ASN A 230 26.82 -32.21 32.31
CA ASN A 230 27.98 -32.37 33.17
C ASN A 230 28.71 -31.02 33.38
N GLY A 231 28.78 -30.15 32.37
CA GLY A 231 29.29 -28.78 32.51
C GLY A 231 28.54 -27.96 33.57
N ILE A 232 27.20 -28.07 33.60
CA ILE A 232 26.34 -27.39 34.58
C ILE A 232 26.42 -28.05 35.98
N LEU A 233 26.54 -29.38 36.05
CA LEU A 233 26.50 -30.15 37.31
C LEU A 233 27.85 -30.22 38.04
N LYS A 234 28.98 -30.05 37.33
CA LYS A 234 30.35 -30.14 37.88
C LYS A 234 30.64 -29.22 39.08
N PRO A 235 30.15 -27.96 39.15
CA PRO A 235 30.31 -27.11 40.35
C PRO A 235 29.61 -27.66 41.60
N PHE A 236 28.62 -28.54 41.44
CA PHE A 236 27.80 -29.11 42.50
C PHE A 236 28.18 -30.54 42.88
N GLY A 237 29.26 -31.10 42.28
CA GLY A 237 29.72 -32.46 42.55
C GLY A 237 28.82 -33.57 41.96
N LEU A 238 27.97 -33.25 40.99
CA LEU A 238 27.01 -34.17 40.38
C LEU A 238 27.43 -34.55 38.94
N SER A 239 26.97 -35.72 38.46
CA SER A 239 27.09 -36.15 37.06
C SER A 239 25.73 -36.58 36.50
N THR A 240 25.53 -36.41 35.20
CA THR A 240 24.39 -36.96 34.45
C THR A 240 24.33 -38.49 34.49
N ASP A 241 25.46 -39.17 34.75
CA ASP A 241 25.52 -40.64 34.84
C ASP A 241 24.76 -41.24 36.03
N ASN A 242 24.43 -40.41 37.04
CA ASN A 242 23.64 -40.84 38.20
C ASN A 242 22.11 -40.82 37.95
N PHE A 243 21.64 -40.33 36.80
CA PHE A 243 20.23 -40.17 36.49
C PHE A 243 19.71 -41.26 35.54
N GLN A 244 18.92 -42.20 36.05
CA GLN A 244 18.15 -43.13 35.22
C GLN A 244 16.86 -42.45 34.71
N MET A 245 16.83 -42.10 33.43
CA MET A 245 15.61 -41.65 32.74
C MET A 245 14.73 -42.84 32.37
N MET A 246 13.43 -42.78 32.70
CA MET A 246 12.44 -43.72 32.13
C MET A 246 12.05 -43.31 30.70
N GLY A 247 11.75 -44.30 29.86
CA GLY A 247 11.49 -44.09 28.44
C GLY A 247 10.09 -43.54 28.12
N ASN A 248 10.07 -42.62 27.14
CA ASN A 248 8.95 -42.19 26.28
C ASN A 248 7.50 -42.63 26.66
N PRO A 249 6.58 -41.70 27.02
CA PRO A 249 5.20 -42.04 27.37
C PRO A 249 4.26 -42.34 26.17
N PHE A 250 4.69 -42.11 24.92
CA PHE A 250 3.82 -42.20 23.74
C PHE A 250 3.73 -43.61 23.11
N SER A 251 3.36 -44.63 23.88
CA SER A 251 3.24 -45.99 23.33
C SER A 251 2.26 -46.96 24.02
N ASN A 252 1.02 -46.55 24.35
CA ASN A 252 -0.11 -47.50 24.40
C ASN A 252 -1.51 -46.83 24.35
N PRO A 253 -2.42 -47.21 23.44
CA PRO A 253 -3.74 -46.58 23.30
C PRO A 253 -4.87 -47.36 24.02
N SER A 254 -4.74 -47.63 25.33
CA SER A 254 -5.84 -48.26 26.10
C SER A 254 -5.78 -48.10 27.63
N CYS A 255 -6.55 -47.16 28.20
CA CYS A 255 -7.32 -47.38 29.43
C CYS A 255 -8.43 -46.33 29.59
N GLY A 256 -9.52 -46.67 30.28
CA GLY A 256 -10.69 -45.79 30.43
C GLY A 256 -10.64 -44.88 31.67
N MET A 257 -11.52 -43.88 31.71
CA MET A 257 -11.70 -42.99 32.88
C MET A 257 -12.27 -43.74 34.10
N PRO A 258 -11.68 -43.58 35.30
CA PRO A 258 -12.38 -43.74 36.56
C PRO A 258 -13.23 -42.49 36.88
N LYS A 259 -14.36 -42.69 37.55
CA LYS A 259 -15.10 -41.61 38.23
C LYS A 259 -14.78 -41.62 39.73
N ASP A 260 -15.29 -40.59 40.41
CA ASP A 260 -15.52 -40.48 41.86
C ASP A 260 -14.29 -40.36 42.78
N LEU A 261 -14.13 -39.20 43.42
CA LEU A 261 -13.88 -38.96 44.87
C LEU A 261 -13.57 -37.44 45.11
N PRO A 262 -13.64 -36.90 46.36
CA PRO A 262 -14.67 -35.90 46.65
C PRO A 262 -14.16 -34.48 46.94
N ALA A 263 -15.11 -33.55 47.12
CA ALA A 263 -14.83 -32.15 47.42
C ALA A 263 -14.50 -31.89 48.90
N THR A 264 -13.27 -31.46 49.17
CA THR A 264 -12.88 -30.62 50.33
C THR A 264 -11.84 -29.62 49.88
N GLY A 265 -12.12 -28.31 50.02
CA GLY A 265 -11.25 -27.26 49.49
C GLY A 265 -10.19 -26.76 50.47
N GLN A 266 -9.05 -26.32 49.93
CA GLN A 266 -8.13 -25.35 50.53
C GLN A 266 -7.56 -24.46 49.41
N ASN A 267 -7.34 -23.19 49.71
CA ASN A 267 -6.98 -22.19 48.70
C ASN A 267 -5.53 -22.33 48.24
N LEU A 268 -5.32 -22.26 46.92
CA LEU A 268 -4.05 -21.88 46.30
C LEU A 268 -4.32 -20.69 45.36
N PRO A 269 -3.43 -19.68 45.31
CA PRO A 269 -3.70 -18.44 44.59
C PRO A 269 -3.67 -18.65 43.07
N THR A 270 -4.59 -17.97 42.37
CA THR A 270 -4.52 -17.76 40.92
C THR A 270 -3.27 -16.96 40.55
N PRO A 271 -2.64 -17.20 39.38
CA PRO A 271 -1.61 -16.31 38.85
C PRO A 271 -2.16 -14.88 38.75
N THR A 272 -1.48 -13.92 39.37
CA THR A 272 -1.82 -12.50 39.31
C THR A 272 -1.45 -11.90 37.96
N GLU A 273 -2.15 -10.83 37.61
CA GLU A 273 -1.98 -10.04 36.39
C GLU A 273 -0.50 -9.82 35.99
N SER A 274 -0.16 -10.16 34.75
CA SER A 274 1.01 -9.59 34.09
C SER A 274 0.75 -8.10 33.88
N GLY A 275 1.45 -7.25 34.63
CA GLY A 275 1.10 -5.84 34.80
C GLY A 275 0.92 -5.08 33.50
N SER A 276 -0.33 -4.69 33.22
CA SER A 276 -0.71 -3.82 32.11
C SER A 276 -0.52 -2.36 32.52
N TYR A 277 0.27 -1.61 31.75
CA TYR A 277 0.50 -0.17 31.98
C TYR A 277 -0.56 0.70 31.29
N LEU A 278 -1.82 0.27 31.36
CA LEU A 278 -2.95 0.97 30.75
C LEU A 278 -3.00 2.42 31.22
N VAL A 279 -3.00 3.34 30.26
CA VAL A 279 -3.53 4.69 30.47
C VAL A 279 -5.03 4.52 30.75
N ASP A 280 -5.50 5.14 31.84
CA ASP A 280 -6.87 5.08 32.37
C ASP A 280 -7.95 4.89 31.28
N GLU A 281 -8.40 3.64 31.09
CA GLU A 281 -9.42 3.22 30.10
C GLU A 281 -10.84 3.67 30.47
N GLY A 282 -10.96 4.86 31.08
CA GLY A 282 -12.23 5.53 31.28
C GLY A 282 -12.92 5.74 29.93
N ILE A 283 -14.21 5.38 29.86
CA ILE A 283 -15.06 5.66 28.70
C ILE A 283 -14.88 7.15 28.33
N PRO A 284 -14.47 7.46 27.08
CA PRO A 284 -14.07 8.81 26.71
C PRO A 284 -15.19 9.81 26.98
N MET A 285 -14.87 10.94 27.62
CA MET A 285 -15.89 11.96 27.86
C MET A 285 -16.44 12.44 26.52
N SER A 286 -17.76 12.39 26.36
CA SER A 286 -18.45 12.61 25.09
C SER A 286 -19.64 13.55 25.29
N SER A 287 -20.14 14.16 24.22
CA SER A 287 -21.38 14.95 24.31
C SER A 287 -22.57 14.08 24.74
N ALA A 288 -22.54 12.77 24.43
CA ALA A 288 -23.53 11.78 24.87
C ALA A 288 -23.55 11.57 26.39
N SER A 289 -22.42 11.77 27.10
CA SER A 289 -22.37 11.77 28.57
C SER A 289 -22.75 13.11 29.21
N GLY A 290 -23.24 14.07 28.41
CA GLY A 290 -23.61 15.41 28.88
C GLY A 290 -22.44 16.37 29.12
N ALA A 291 -21.22 15.99 28.70
CA ALA A 291 -20.04 16.87 28.79
C ALA A 291 -20.13 18.01 27.75
N THR A 292 -19.65 19.20 28.11
CA THR A 292 -19.54 20.30 27.15
C THR A 292 -18.44 20.03 26.12
N TRP A 293 -18.52 20.63 24.94
CA TRP A 293 -17.50 20.40 23.91
C TRP A 293 -16.08 20.74 24.36
N GLN A 294 -15.89 21.72 25.24
CA GLN A 294 -14.59 22.05 25.83
C GLN A 294 -14.08 20.96 26.76
N GLN A 295 -14.97 20.28 27.49
CA GLN A 295 -14.59 19.17 28.37
C GLN A 295 -14.16 17.95 27.55
N VAL A 296 -14.87 17.64 26.46
CA VAL A 296 -14.49 16.59 25.49
C VAL A 296 -13.16 16.89 24.82
N ALA A 297 -12.95 18.12 24.34
CA ALA A 297 -11.69 18.55 23.74
C ALA A 297 -10.51 18.45 24.74
N ALA A 298 -10.68 18.96 25.96
CA ALA A 298 -9.67 18.84 27.01
C ALA A 298 -9.40 17.37 27.41
N ASP A 299 -10.39 16.48 27.27
CA ASP A 299 -10.21 15.06 27.51
C ASP A 299 -9.36 14.38 26.43
N ARG A 300 -9.67 14.62 25.15
CA ARG A 300 -8.86 14.10 24.03
C ARG A 300 -7.45 14.69 24.00
N GLN A 301 -7.25 15.92 24.48
CA GLN A 301 -5.92 16.50 24.71
C GLN A 301 -5.15 15.80 25.84
N ARG A 302 -5.80 15.54 27.00
CA ARG A 302 -5.17 14.74 28.08
C ARG A 302 -4.80 13.34 27.64
N HIS A 303 -5.67 12.67 26.88
CA HIS A 303 -5.42 11.34 26.30
C HIS A 303 -4.15 11.36 25.44
N ARG A 304 -4.07 12.26 24.46
CA ARG A 304 -2.87 12.49 23.64
C ARG A 304 -1.62 12.65 24.51
N ASP A 305 -1.67 13.56 25.48
CA ASP A 305 -0.50 13.92 26.29
C ASP A 305 -0.08 12.76 27.21
N ALA A 306 -1.03 11.92 27.65
CA ALA A 306 -0.76 10.67 28.35
C ALA A 306 -0.11 9.61 27.45
N THR A 307 -0.57 9.42 26.20
CA THR A 307 0.08 8.49 25.25
C THR A 307 1.53 8.88 24.92
N ILE A 308 1.85 10.19 24.98
CA ILE A 308 3.22 10.70 24.83
C ILE A 308 4.05 10.50 26.12
N ALA A 309 3.42 10.54 27.29
CA ALA A 309 4.07 10.30 28.57
C ALA A 309 4.48 8.83 28.80
N LEU A 310 3.85 7.86 28.12
CA LEU A 310 4.24 6.44 28.13
C LEU A 310 5.63 6.18 27.52
N LEU A 311 6.15 7.08 26.68
CA LEU A 311 7.35 6.80 25.88
C LEU A 311 8.57 6.53 26.76
N THR A 312 9.24 5.42 26.47
CA THR A 312 10.49 5.03 27.12
C THR A 312 11.58 4.82 26.06
N PRO A 313 12.65 5.66 26.04
CA PRO A 313 12.86 6.85 26.88
C PRO A 313 11.91 8.02 26.53
N PRO A 314 11.56 8.91 27.49
CA PRO A 314 10.55 9.97 27.29
C PRO A 314 10.90 10.97 26.20
N ALA A 315 9.89 11.42 25.44
CA ALA A 315 10.05 12.39 24.35
C ALA A 315 10.91 13.60 24.76
N PRO A 316 11.81 14.10 23.89
CA PRO A 316 12.60 15.28 24.20
C PRO A 316 11.70 16.47 24.54
N LYS A 317 11.99 17.14 25.65
CA LYS A 317 11.34 18.40 26.01
C LYS A 317 12.06 19.56 25.34
N LEU A 318 11.30 20.56 24.90
CA LEU A 318 11.88 21.83 24.45
C LEU A 318 12.66 22.49 25.60
N LEU A 319 13.85 23.01 25.29
CA LEU A 319 14.78 23.59 26.26
C LEU A 319 14.51 25.08 26.56
N THR A 320 13.56 25.68 25.85
CA THR A 320 13.16 27.09 25.91
C THR A 320 11.72 27.23 25.41
N ASP A 321 11.01 28.24 25.91
CA ASP A 321 9.70 28.65 25.36
C ASP A 321 9.86 29.48 24.06
N ASP A 322 11.06 30.01 23.80
CA ASP A 322 11.41 30.78 22.60
C ASP A 322 11.71 29.85 21.41
N VAL A 323 10.64 29.32 20.80
CA VAL A 323 10.69 28.40 19.66
C VAL A 323 10.78 29.17 18.34
N PRO A 324 11.82 28.96 17.50
CA PRO A 324 11.95 29.65 16.21
C PRO A 324 10.84 29.25 15.22
N LEU A 325 10.57 30.12 14.24
CA LEU A 325 9.54 29.88 13.22
C LEU A 325 9.84 28.65 12.35
N ASP A 326 11.10 28.44 11.95
CA ASP A 326 11.55 27.18 11.33
C ASP A 326 11.99 26.19 12.43
N THR A 327 11.11 25.24 12.71
CA THR A 327 11.29 24.19 13.72
C THR A 327 12.03 22.96 13.18
N THR A 328 12.29 22.87 11.86
CA THR A 328 12.89 21.67 11.24
C THR A 328 14.33 21.40 11.69
N SER A 329 15.00 22.42 12.22
CA SER A 329 16.34 22.32 12.83
C SER A 329 16.34 21.72 14.24
N ILE A 330 15.23 21.86 14.99
CA ILE A 330 15.16 21.53 16.43
C ILE A 330 15.40 20.04 16.73
N PRO A 331 14.90 19.06 15.93
CA PRO A 331 15.26 17.65 16.13
C PRO A 331 16.78 17.41 16.24
N LYS A 332 17.60 18.19 15.52
CA LYS A 332 19.08 18.04 15.49
C LYS A 332 19.78 18.53 16.76
N SER A 333 19.10 19.26 17.64
CA SER A 333 19.65 19.72 18.92
C SER A 333 19.14 18.96 20.15
N VAL A 334 18.13 18.09 20.00
CA VAL A 334 17.49 17.38 21.13
C VAL A 334 17.36 15.86 20.98
N LEU A 335 17.50 15.31 19.77
CA LEU A 335 17.57 13.86 19.53
C LEU A 335 19.03 13.36 19.57
N THR A 336 19.21 12.06 19.80
CA THR A 336 20.53 11.44 19.70
C THR A 336 20.97 11.32 18.23
N ALA A 337 22.29 11.20 18.00
CA ALA A 337 22.82 10.99 16.65
C ALA A 337 22.28 9.71 15.98
N GLU A 338 21.93 8.70 16.78
CA GLU A 338 21.31 7.45 16.35
C GLU A 338 19.82 7.62 15.97
N GLU A 339 19.05 8.36 16.77
CA GLU A 339 17.67 8.72 16.46
C GLU A 339 17.59 9.55 15.17
N LEU A 340 18.56 10.44 14.93
CA LEU A 340 18.69 11.21 13.71
C LEU A 340 19.08 10.32 12.51
N ASP A 341 20.09 9.45 12.65
CA ASP A 341 20.49 8.52 11.56
C ASP A 341 19.35 7.60 11.12
N ILE A 342 18.50 7.15 12.07
CA ILE A 342 17.30 6.37 11.78
C ILE A 342 16.21 7.21 11.12
N THR A 343 15.85 8.36 11.71
CA THR A 343 14.67 9.14 11.27
C THR A 343 14.91 10.02 10.05
N GLU A 344 16.15 10.31 9.66
CA GLU A 344 16.48 11.04 8.44
C GLU A 344 16.63 10.14 7.20
N ARG A 345 16.51 8.81 7.34
CA ARG A 345 16.38 7.92 6.19
C ARG A 345 15.08 8.14 5.44
N ASN A 346 15.10 7.72 4.17
CA ASN A 346 13.89 7.55 3.39
C ASN A 346 13.32 6.13 3.59
N VAL A 347 12.11 5.89 3.09
CA VAL A 347 11.37 4.63 3.25
C VAL A 347 12.15 3.43 2.68
N GLU A 348 12.74 3.60 1.49
CA GLU A 348 13.48 2.58 0.75
C GLU A 348 14.74 2.10 1.49
N ASP A 349 15.53 3.04 2.01
CA ASP A 349 16.68 2.74 2.89
C ASP A 349 16.24 2.02 4.15
N LEU A 350 15.22 2.55 4.83
CA LEU A 350 14.75 2.05 6.12
C LEU A 350 14.22 0.61 6.01
N ALA A 351 13.44 0.32 4.96
CA ALA A 351 12.94 -1.01 4.67
C ALA A 351 14.08 -2.02 4.41
N LEU A 352 15.18 -1.62 3.76
CA LEU A 352 16.35 -2.47 3.55
C LEU A 352 17.13 -2.74 4.85
N GLN A 353 17.28 -1.74 5.73
CA GLN A 353 17.95 -1.92 7.03
C GLN A 353 17.17 -2.86 7.96
N LEU A 354 15.83 -2.75 7.95
CA LEU A 354 14.93 -3.61 8.71
C LEU A 354 14.87 -5.03 8.13
N ALA A 355 14.65 -5.19 6.82
CA ALA A 355 14.55 -6.49 6.17
C ALA A 355 15.86 -7.32 6.21
N SER A 356 17.02 -6.66 6.40
CA SER A 356 18.31 -7.31 6.61
C SER A 356 18.66 -7.54 8.09
N GLY A 357 17.83 -7.07 9.03
CA GLY A 357 18.07 -7.19 10.48
C GLY A 357 19.25 -6.36 11.00
N GLN A 358 19.77 -5.41 10.20
CA GLN A 358 20.82 -4.49 10.66
C GLN A 358 20.26 -3.53 11.73
N TRP A 359 19.02 -3.09 11.55
CA TRP A 359 18.22 -2.41 12.57
C TRP A 359 16.99 -3.27 12.91
N SER A 360 16.63 -3.33 14.19
CA SER A 360 15.40 -3.97 14.65
C SER A 360 14.20 -3.03 14.55
N ALA A 361 13.01 -3.58 14.34
CA ALA A 361 11.75 -2.84 14.33
C ALA A 361 11.55 -2.11 15.67
N MET A 362 11.90 -2.75 16.79
CA MET A 362 11.88 -2.16 18.13
C MET A 362 12.73 -0.88 18.24
N ARG A 363 13.95 -0.92 17.72
CA ARG A 363 14.90 0.22 17.75
C ARG A 363 14.39 1.37 16.87
N VAL A 364 13.90 1.05 15.67
CA VAL A 364 13.37 2.05 14.73
C VAL A 364 12.12 2.71 15.29
N ILE A 365 11.15 1.95 15.80
CA ILE A 365 9.86 2.52 16.22
C ILE A 365 9.99 3.41 17.46
N GLN A 366 10.92 3.10 18.38
CA GLN A 366 11.24 3.96 19.52
C GLN A 366 11.77 5.34 19.08
N ALA A 367 12.66 5.39 18.08
CA ALA A 367 13.17 6.65 17.54
C ALA A 367 12.07 7.49 16.88
N PHE A 368 11.21 6.85 16.07
CA PHE A 368 10.08 7.53 15.40
C PHE A 368 9.02 8.03 16.39
N MET A 369 8.62 7.24 17.39
CA MET A 369 7.70 7.70 18.44
C MET A 369 8.26 8.91 19.21
N ARG A 370 9.55 8.92 19.54
CA ARG A 370 10.20 10.04 20.23
C ARG A 370 10.27 11.30 19.37
N ARG A 371 10.55 11.17 18.06
CA ARG A 371 10.51 12.30 17.11
C ARG A 371 9.07 12.78 16.85
N ALA A 372 8.07 11.91 16.90
CA ALA A 372 6.65 12.29 16.84
C ALA A 372 6.18 13.04 18.11
N GLY A 373 6.61 12.61 19.31
CA GLY A 373 6.36 13.33 20.56
C GLY A 373 7.02 14.73 20.61
N LEU A 374 8.15 14.91 19.92
CA LEU A 374 8.76 16.22 19.67
C LEU A 374 7.97 17.02 18.61
N ALA A 375 7.60 16.40 17.49
CA ALA A 375 6.81 17.02 16.43
C ALA A 375 5.48 17.58 16.96
N GLN A 376 4.83 16.88 17.89
CA GLN A 376 3.60 17.34 18.56
C GLN A 376 3.82 18.65 19.34
N GLN A 377 4.93 18.78 20.07
CA GLN A 377 5.26 20.02 20.80
C GLN A 377 5.53 21.21 19.86
N LEU A 378 6.04 20.94 18.65
CA LEU A 378 6.46 21.96 17.67
C LEU A 378 5.36 22.37 16.67
N THR A 379 4.47 21.46 16.31
CA THR A 379 3.50 21.64 15.21
C THR A 379 2.04 21.33 15.56
N ASN A 380 1.80 20.66 16.69
CA ASN A 380 0.48 20.17 17.10
C ASN A 380 -0.19 19.26 16.04
N CYS A 381 0.55 18.26 15.56
CA CYS A 381 0.16 17.35 14.45
C CYS A 381 -0.39 15.98 14.87
N VAL A 382 -0.36 15.63 16.16
CA VAL A 382 -0.71 14.30 16.70
C VAL A 382 -2.05 14.34 17.44
N THR A 383 -2.91 13.35 17.20
CA THR A 383 -4.14 13.11 18.00
C THR A 383 -3.88 12.16 19.16
N GLU A 384 -3.02 11.15 18.96
CA GLU A 384 -2.51 10.21 19.96
C GLU A 384 -1.28 9.45 19.40
N LEU A 385 -0.41 8.97 20.28
CA LEU A 385 0.54 7.90 19.96
C LEU A 385 -0.07 6.55 20.30
N LEU A 386 0.47 5.47 19.72
CA LEU A 386 0.00 4.11 19.91
C LEU A 386 1.11 3.19 20.48
N PRO A 387 1.75 3.49 21.63
CA PRO A 387 3.02 2.86 21.99
C PRO A 387 2.91 1.35 22.20
N GLU A 388 1.84 0.86 22.83
CA GLU A 388 1.64 -0.56 23.11
C GLU A 388 1.52 -1.37 21.80
N LEU A 389 0.58 -0.97 20.93
CA LEU A 389 0.38 -1.53 19.58
C LEU A 389 1.68 -1.52 18.75
N ALA A 390 2.45 -0.42 18.83
CA ALA A 390 3.68 -0.24 18.08
C ALA A 390 4.83 -1.14 18.59
N LEU A 391 4.99 -1.24 19.91
CA LEU A 391 6.05 -2.02 20.56
C LEU A 391 5.76 -3.52 20.50
N GLU A 392 4.49 -3.93 20.64
CA GLU A 392 4.05 -5.30 20.43
C GLU A 392 4.33 -5.73 18.98
N ARG A 393 3.84 -4.98 17.99
CA ARG A 393 4.05 -5.30 16.57
C ARG A 393 5.54 -5.32 16.19
N ALA A 394 6.35 -4.37 16.70
CA ALA A 394 7.80 -4.43 16.52
C ALA A 394 8.42 -5.71 17.09
N THR A 395 7.99 -6.14 18.28
CA THR A 395 8.47 -7.37 18.93
C THR A 395 8.08 -8.62 18.13
N GLU A 396 6.87 -8.68 17.55
CA GLU A 396 6.47 -9.77 16.65
C GLU A 396 7.39 -9.85 15.42
N LEU A 397 7.67 -8.71 14.80
CA LEU A 397 8.44 -8.61 13.56
C LEU A 397 9.91 -9.00 13.80
N ASP A 398 10.54 -8.50 14.86
CA ASP A 398 11.91 -8.85 15.24
C ASP A 398 12.04 -10.36 15.54
N ASN A 399 11.07 -10.95 16.26
CA ASN A 399 11.04 -12.39 16.52
C ASN A 399 10.79 -13.22 15.24
N HIS A 400 9.96 -12.75 14.32
CA HIS A 400 9.73 -13.40 13.03
C HIS A 400 11.00 -13.43 12.18
N LEU A 401 11.70 -12.30 12.08
CA LEU A 401 12.95 -12.20 11.32
C LEU A 401 14.04 -13.09 11.92
N ALA A 402 14.20 -13.06 13.25
CA ALA A 402 15.18 -13.88 13.96
C ALA A 402 14.92 -15.39 13.87
N SER A 403 13.65 -15.83 13.79
CA SER A 403 13.27 -17.25 13.75
C SER A 403 13.17 -17.83 12.33
N THR A 404 12.84 -17.02 11.32
CA THR A 404 12.67 -17.47 9.93
C THR A 404 13.82 -17.09 9.00
N GLY A 405 14.65 -16.11 9.38
CA GLY A 405 15.66 -15.50 8.51
C GLY A 405 15.09 -14.69 7.34
N LYS A 406 13.80 -14.27 7.41
CA LYS A 406 13.11 -13.54 6.35
C LYS A 406 12.21 -12.43 6.91
N PRO A 407 12.02 -11.31 6.18
CA PRO A 407 11.00 -10.33 6.53
C PRO A 407 9.59 -10.87 6.24
N VAL A 408 8.61 -10.40 7.02
CA VAL A 408 7.17 -10.71 6.82
C VAL A 408 6.67 -10.24 5.45
N GLY A 409 7.15 -9.09 4.98
CA GLY A 409 6.71 -8.47 3.73
C GLY A 409 7.53 -7.23 3.36
N PRO A 410 7.14 -6.50 2.31
CA PRO A 410 7.91 -5.38 1.75
C PRO A 410 7.95 -4.12 2.64
N LEU A 411 7.18 -4.08 3.73
CA LEU A 411 7.13 -2.99 4.70
C LEU A 411 7.51 -3.47 6.12
N HIS A 412 8.21 -4.60 6.24
CA HIS A 412 8.62 -5.19 7.52
C HIS A 412 9.34 -4.17 8.43
N GLY A 413 8.70 -3.84 9.56
CA GLY A 413 9.20 -2.90 10.56
C GLY A 413 9.01 -1.41 10.22
N VAL A 414 8.50 -1.08 9.02
CA VAL A 414 8.43 0.31 8.52
C VAL A 414 7.37 1.09 9.32
N PRO A 415 7.75 2.20 9.99
CA PRO A 415 6.80 3.05 10.70
C PRO A 415 5.85 3.76 9.72
N ILE A 416 4.55 3.70 9.99
CA ILE A 416 3.53 4.42 9.22
C ILE A 416 2.61 5.23 10.14
N SER A 417 2.38 6.50 9.78
CA SER A 417 1.43 7.41 10.43
C SER A 417 0.04 7.37 9.77
N ILE A 418 -1.02 7.59 10.55
CA ILE A 418 -2.41 7.43 10.11
C ILE A 418 -3.25 8.68 10.44
N LYS A 419 -3.87 9.29 9.43
CA LYS A 419 -4.87 10.36 9.66
C LYS A 419 -6.08 9.82 10.42
N GLU A 420 -6.47 10.50 11.51
CA GLU A 420 -7.42 9.98 12.51
C GLU A 420 -8.69 9.34 11.92
N HIS A 421 -9.35 9.94 10.92
CA HIS A 421 -10.62 9.42 10.40
C HIS A 421 -10.54 8.04 9.68
N ILE A 422 -9.37 7.40 9.64
CA ILE A 422 -9.18 6.01 9.18
C ILE A 422 -9.27 5.10 10.42
N GLY A 423 -10.22 4.16 10.41
CA GLY A 423 -10.49 3.27 11.55
C GLY A 423 -9.35 2.31 11.85
N ILE A 424 -8.95 2.26 13.13
CA ILE A 424 -8.09 1.23 13.72
C ILE A 424 -8.92 0.53 14.78
N LYS A 425 -8.97 -0.80 14.78
CA LYS A 425 -9.83 -1.58 15.67
C LYS A 425 -9.62 -1.20 17.14
N GLY A 426 -10.70 -0.85 17.83
CA GLY A 426 -10.68 -0.48 19.25
C GLY A 426 -10.38 0.99 19.56
N TYR A 427 -10.02 1.81 18.57
CA TYR A 427 -9.71 3.23 18.75
C TYR A 427 -10.90 4.15 18.42
N ASP A 428 -10.89 5.36 19.00
CA ASP A 428 -11.85 6.44 18.74
C ASP A 428 -11.85 6.84 17.26
N LEU A 429 -13.00 7.20 16.69
CA LEU A 429 -13.16 7.49 15.26
C LEU A 429 -14.07 8.71 15.06
N ASN A 430 -13.54 9.87 15.46
CA ASN A 430 -14.29 11.12 15.60
C ASN A 430 -14.35 11.97 14.31
N ALA A 431 -13.49 11.73 13.32
CA ALA A 431 -13.46 12.45 12.05
C ALA A 431 -13.36 14.00 12.18
N GLY A 432 -12.89 14.50 13.33
CA GLY A 432 -12.79 15.93 13.63
C GLY A 432 -14.06 16.59 14.20
N PHE A 433 -15.10 15.81 14.51
CA PHE A 433 -16.33 16.27 15.16
C PHE A 433 -16.34 15.92 16.66
N ILE A 434 -16.68 16.87 17.53
CA ILE A 434 -16.72 16.62 18.97
C ILE A 434 -17.87 15.67 19.37
N SER A 435 -18.96 15.66 18.60
CA SER A 435 -20.11 14.77 18.83
C SER A 435 -19.86 13.32 18.42
N TRP A 436 -18.71 13.02 17.81
CA TRP A 436 -18.34 11.68 17.33
C TRP A 436 -17.26 11.04 18.22
N VAL A 437 -16.70 11.76 19.20
CA VAL A 437 -15.84 11.18 20.24
C VAL A 437 -16.63 10.16 21.05
N GLY A 438 -16.06 8.97 21.20
CA GLY A 438 -16.70 7.77 21.77
C GLY A 438 -17.27 6.81 20.72
N ARG A 439 -17.15 7.12 19.42
CA ARG A 439 -17.37 6.12 18.36
C ARG A 439 -16.11 5.29 18.21
N VAL A 440 -16.19 3.98 18.39
CA VAL A 440 -15.04 3.07 18.29
C VAL A 440 -15.10 2.31 16.96
N ALA A 441 -13.96 2.15 16.29
CA ALA A 441 -13.90 1.32 15.07
C ALA A 441 -13.95 -0.19 15.43
N GLU A 442 -14.87 -0.92 14.82
CA GLU A 442 -15.07 -2.36 15.07
C GLU A 442 -13.96 -3.23 14.44
N GLU A 443 -13.36 -2.75 13.34
CA GLU A 443 -12.30 -3.39 12.57
C GLU A 443 -11.26 -2.37 12.07
N ASP A 444 -10.07 -2.85 11.70
CA ASP A 444 -9.08 -2.04 10.97
C ASP A 444 -9.60 -1.75 9.56
N ALA A 445 -9.42 -0.53 9.06
CA ALA A 445 -9.67 -0.22 7.66
C ALA A 445 -8.87 -1.14 6.72
N LEU A 446 -9.44 -1.54 5.57
CA LEU A 446 -8.86 -2.58 4.71
C LEU A 446 -7.43 -2.22 4.23
N ILE A 447 -7.14 -0.94 4.02
CA ILE A 447 -5.79 -0.47 3.69
C ILE A 447 -4.78 -0.75 4.82
N LEU A 448 -5.20 -0.64 6.09
CA LEU A 448 -4.36 -0.91 7.27
C LEU A 448 -4.13 -2.39 7.46
N GLN A 449 -5.14 -3.24 7.23
CA GLN A 449 -4.99 -4.70 7.23
C GLN A 449 -3.87 -5.12 6.27
N ILE A 450 -3.93 -4.64 5.02
CA ILE A 450 -2.93 -4.95 3.98
C ILE A 450 -1.52 -4.45 4.34
N LEU A 451 -1.40 -3.27 4.94
CA LEU A 451 -0.10 -2.71 5.35
C LEU A 451 0.47 -3.44 6.58
N ARG A 452 -0.39 -3.81 7.53
CA ARG A 452 -0.05 -4.64 8.71
C ARG A 452 0.46 -6.00 8.25
N ASP A 453 -0.21 -6.65 7.30
CA ASP A 453 0.19 -7.91 6.67
C ASP A 453 1.49 -7.78 5.86
N ALA A 454 1.72 -6.65 5.20
CA ALA A 454 2.99 -6.33 4.55
C ALA A 454 4.14 -6.07 5.54
N GLY A 455 3.86 -6.06 6.84
CA GLY A 455 4.82 -5.97 7.93
C GLY A 455 4.99 -4.58 8.55
N ALA A 456 4.16 -3.60 8.20
CA ALA A 456 4.27 -2.23 8.73
C ALA A 456 3.95 -2.12 10.24
N VAL A 457 4.37 -1.02 10.85
CA VAL A 457 4.15 -0.69 12.26
C VAL A 457 3.42 0.65 12.39
N PHE A 458 2.21 0.64 12.96
CA PHE A 458 1.43 1.84 13.24
C PHE A 458 1.70 2.32 14.66
N TYR A 459 1.98 3.62 14.83
CA TYR A 459 2.48 4.18 16.11
C TYR A 459 1.93 5.56 16.47
N VAL A 460 1.18 6.19 15.57
CA VAL A 460 0.71 7.57 15.72
C VAL A 460 -0.53 7.79 14.85
N ARG A 461 -1.50 8.53 15.40
CA ARG A 461 -2.61 9.10 14.64
C ARG A 461 -2.48 10.61 14.58
N THR A 462 -2.89 11.22 13.46
CA THR A 462 -2.59 12.62 13.17
C THR A 462 -3.82 13.50 12.95
N THR A 463 -3.63 14.80 13.18
CA THR A 463 -4.70 15.80 13.19
C THR A 463 -5.29 16.10 11.82
N GLN A 464 -6.56 16.50 11.86
CA GLN A 464 -7.39 16.85 10.71
C GLN A 464 -8.37 17.98 11.10
N PRO A 465 -8.84 18.81 10.15
CA PRO A 465 -9.80 19.87 10.42
C PRO A 465 -11.19 19.38 10.84
N GLN A 466 -11.96 20.28 11.49
CA GLN A 466 -13.41 20.15 11.61
C GLN A 466 -14.01 19.96 10.20
N THR A 467 -15.04 19.13 10.04
CA THR A 467 -15.68 18.75 8.76
C THR A 467 -14.85 17.93 7.78
N LEU A 468 -13.55 17.67 8.04
CA LEU A 468 -12.58 17.17 7.06
C LEU A 468 -12.44 18.00 5.76
N MET A 469 -13.17 19.11 5.59
CA MET A 469 -13.32 19.84 4.32
C MET A 469 -12.61 21.20 4.31
N HIS A 470 -11.35 21.22 4.75
CA HIS A 470 -10.45 22.38 4.61
C HIS A 470 -9.08 21.97 4.05
N LEU A 471 -8.46 22.87 3.27
CA LEU A 471 -7.01 22.82 2.96
C LEU A 471 -6.14 23.49 4.07
N GLU A 472 -6.60 23.41 5.31
CA GLU A 472 -5.93 23.86 6.53
C GLU A 472 -6.36 22.95 7.67
N THR A 473 -5.44 22.59 8.56
CA THR A 473 -5.74 21.65 9.66
C THR A 473 -6.01 22.41 10.95
N ARG A 474 -7.30 22.61 11.24
CA ARG A 474 -7.80 23.18 12.49
C ARG A 474 -9.15 22.59 12.89
N ASN A 475 -9.27 22.12 14.13
CA ASN A 475 -10.52 21.65 14.72
C ASN A 475 -10.67 22.13 16.18
N ASN A 476 -11.82 21.88 16.81
CA ASN A 476 -12.07 22.27 18.20
C ASN A 476 -11.55 21.26 19.25
N LEU A 477 -11.17 20.04 18.84
CA LEU A 477 -10.61 19.00 19.71
C LEU A 477 -9.15 19.28 20.10
N TYR A 478 -8.30 19.55 19.10
CA TYR A 478 -6.86 19.66 19.22
C TYR A 478 -6.32 21.06 18.88
N GLY A 479 -7.13 21.93 18.28
CA GLY A 479 -6.73 23.28 17.87
C GLY A 479 -6.19 23.33 16.44
N THR A 480 -5.16 24.13 16.20
CA THR A 480 -4.52 24.35 14.88
C THR A 480 -3.23 23.54 14.77
N THR A 481 -2.98 22.96 13.59
CA THR A 481 -1.69 22.34 13.23
C THR A 481 -0.94 23.27 12.29
N VAL A 482 0.31 23.58 12.63
CA VAL A 482 1.14 24.58 11.93
C VAL A 482 2.27 23.93 11.14
N ASN A 483 2.76 24.65 10.12
CA ASN A 483 3.83 24.20 9.25
C ASN A 483 5.19 24.16 10.01
N PRO A 484 5.97 23.07 9.94
CA PRO A 484 7.24 22.97 10.66
C PRO A 484 8.32 23.92 10.15
N HIS A 485 8.25 24.37 8.89
CA HIS A 485 9.25 25.29 8.32
C HIS A 485 8.94 26.77 8.62
N ASN A 486 7.69 27.10 8.96
CA ASN A 486 7.27 28.43 9.41
C ASN A 486 5.95 28.32 10.18
N THR A 487 6.01 28.37 11.51
CA THR A 487 4.84 28.16 12.40
C THR A 487 3.73 29.21 12.27
N THR A 488 3.94 30.29 11.50
CA THR A 488 2.87 31.25 11.14
C THR A 488 2.01 30.81 9.95
N LEU A 489 2.38 29.70 9.29
CA LEU A 489 1.73 29.15 8.10
C LEU A 489 1.00 27.84 8.40
N THR A 490 0.02 27.51 7.57
CA THR A 490 -0.76 26.28 7.69
C THR A 490 0.02 25.05 7.25
N ALA A 491 -0.11 23.96 8.01
CA ALA A 491 0.33 22.63 7.58
C ALA A 491 -0.45 22.08 6.37
N GLY A 492 -1.40 22.85 5.82
CA GLY A 492 -2.33 22.39 4.81
C GLY A 492 -3.41 21.51 5.42
N GLY A 493 -4.21 20.87 4.58
CA GLY A 493 -5.28 20.00 5.04
C GLY A 493 -5.99 19.29 3.90
N SER A 494 -6.89 18.36 4.18
CA SER A 494 -7.30 17.93 5.53
C SER A 494 -6.40 16.89 6.18
N SER A 495 -5.33 16.43 5.51
CA SER A 495 -4.31 15.54 6.08
C SER A 495 -3.08 16.32 6.57
N GLY A 496 -3.27 17.47 7.23
CA GLY A 496 -2.15 18.34 7.64
C GLY A 496 -1.38 17.85 8.85
N GLY A 497 -1.96 17.00 9.70
CA GLY A 497 -1.22 16.24 10.70
C GLY A 497 -0.15 15.36 10.06
N GLU A 498 -0.52 14.54 9.08
CA GLU A 498 0.43 13.77 8.25
C GLU A 498 1.48 14.69 7.60
N GLY A 499 1.03 15.78 6.97
CA GLY A 499 1.93 16.72 6.28
C GLY A 499 3.02 17.30 7.20
N ALA A 500 2.63 17.84 8.36
CA ALA A 500 3.58 18.39 9.33
C ALA A 500 4.49 17.30 9.94
N LEU A 501 3.93 16.14 10.27
CA LEU A 501 4.66 15.03 10.88
C LEU A 501 5.72 14.44 9.93
N VAL A 502 5.38 14.20 8.67
CA VAL A 502 6.33 13.73 7.65
C VAL A 502 7.32 14.86 7.29
N GLY A 503 6.87 16.11 7.22
CA GLY A 503 7.72 17.28 6.94
C GLY A 503 8.84 17.51 7.96
N ILE A 504 8.60 17.24 9.24
CA ILE A 504 9.64 17.30 10.30
C ILE A 504 10.37 15.95 10.51
N ARG A 505 10.14 14.96 9.63
CA ARG A 505 10.65 13.57 9.70
C ARG A 505 10.22 12.81 10.97
N GLY A 506 9.15 13.24 11.64
CA GLY A 506 8.49 12.46 12.70
C GLY A 506 7.72 11.24 12.19
N SER A 507 7.57 11.13 10.87
CA SER A 507 7.20 9.96 10.09
C SER A 507 7.97 9.97 8.76
N VAL A 508 8.13 8.80 8.12
CA VAL A 508 8.65 8.68 6.75
C VAL A 508 7.56 8.37 5.71
N LEU A 509 6.43 7.80 6.15
CA LEU A 509 5.35 7.35 5.30
C LEU A 509 4.03 7.49 6.07
N GLY A 510 3.05 8.17 5.48
CA GLY A 510 1.81 8.57 6.14
C GLY A 510 0.58 8.35 5.28
N ILE A 511 -0.57 8.05 5.88
CA ILE A 511 -1.81 7.75 5.15
C ILE A 511 -2.78 8.92 5.25
N GLY A 512 -2.98 9.62 4.12
CA GLY A 512 -3.92 10.71 3.98
C GLY A 512 -5.10 10.37 3.06
N THR A 513 -6.05 11.29 2.97
CA THR A 513 -7.22 11.20 2.08
C THR A 513 -7.46 12.50 1.34
N ASP A 514 -8.03 12.43 0.13
CA ASP A 514 -8.17 13.55 -0.81
C ASP A 514 -9.47 13.45 -1.62
N ILE A 515 -10.40 14.38 -1.32
CA ILE A 515 -11.63 14.65 -2.08
C ILE A 515 -11.58 15.98 -2.85
N GLY A 516 -10.68 16.89 -2.45
CA GLY A 516 -10.55 18.24 -3.03
C GLY A 516 -9.17 18.88 -2.91
N GLY A 517 -8.11 18.09 -2.69
CA GLY A 517 -6.75 18.55 -2.39
C GLY A 517 -6.11 17.94 -1.15
N SER A 518 -6.84 17.13 -0.38
CA SER A 518 -6.49 16.83 1.01
C SER A 518 -5.27 15.92 1.28
N ILE A 519 -4.63 15.34 0.25
CA ILE A 519 -3.26 14.77 0.32
C ILE A 519 -2.25 15.78 -0.23
N ARG A 520 -2.58 16.41 -1.35
CA ARG A 520 -1.67 17.24 -2.15
C ARG A 520 -1.35 18.59 -1.50
N SER A 521 -2.33 19.27 -0.90
CA SER A 521 -2.11 20.50 -0.14
C SER A 521 -1.15 20.31 1.05
N PRO A 522 -1.37 19.34 1.97
CA PRO A 522 -0.44 19.14 3.07
C PRO A 522 0.92 18.60 2.60
N ALA A 523 0.99 17.81 1.52
CA ALA A 523 2.27 17.45 0.93
C ALA A 523 3.03 18.69 0.41
N ALA A 524 2.35 19.55 -0.33
CA ALA A 524 2.94 20.74 -0.96
C ALA A 524 3.42 21.75 0.08
N ASN A 525 2.60 22.01 1.10
CA ASN A 525 2.89 22.98 2.14
C ASN A 525 4.12 22.59 2.98
N ASN A 526 4.29 21.30 3.29
CA ASN A 526 5.35 20.84 4.20
C ASN A 526 6.60 20.30 3.46
N GLY A 527 6.62 20.37 2.12
CA GLY A 527 7.78 20.01 1.30
C GLY A 527 8.03 18.50 1.19
N VAL A 528 6.96 17.71 1.09
CA VAL A 528 7.03 16.23 1.01
C VAL A 528 6.28 15.70 -0.21
N PHE A 529 6.50 14.44 -0.58
CA PHE A 529 5.74 13.81 -1.64
C PHE A 529 4.32 13.47 -1.16
N GLY A 530 3.33 13.56 -2.05
CA GLY A 530 1.96 13.16 -1.73
C GLY A 530 1.17 12.76 -2.97
N PHE A 531 0.61 11.56 -2.98
CA PHE A 531 -0.06 11.00 -4.16
C PHE A 531 -1.55 10.78 -3.95
N LYS A 532 -2.35 11.46 -4.78
CA LYS A 532 -3.77 11.17 -4.98
C LYS A 532 -3.91 10.18 -6.13
N PRO A 533 -4.27 8.90 -5.91
CA PRO A 533 -4.61 7.99 -7.00
C PRO A 533 -5.94 8.38 -7.67
N THR A 534 -6.29 7.67 -8.75
CA THR A 534 -7.67 7.57 -9.23
C THR A 534 -8.56 6.98 -8.12
N ALA A 535 -9.79 7.48 -7.94
CA ALA A 535 -10.77 6.86 -7.06
C ALA A 535 -11.07 5.42 -7.49
N LEU A 536 -11.46 4.58 -6.53
CA LEU A 536 -11.66 3.13 -6.71
C LEU A 536 -10.39 2.36 -7.15
N ARG A 537 -9.18 2.92 -6.99
CA ARG A 537 -7.91 2.20 -7.23
C ARG A 537 -7.29 1.58 -5.97
N LEU A 538 -7.46 2.20 -4.81
CA LEU A 538 -7.01 1.71 -3.50
C LEU A 538 -8.23 1.58 -2.57
N PRO A 539 -8.25 0.59 -1.64
CA PRO A 539 -9.40 0.30 -0.78
C PRO A 539 -9.71 1.43 0.18
N VAL A 540 -10.99 1.76 0.31
CA VAL A 540 -11.50 2.86 1.15
C VAL A 540 -12.40 2.39 2.31
N SER A 541 -12.68 1.09 2.42
CA SER A 541 -13.48 0.53 3.52
C SER A 541 -12.85 0.75 4.89
N GLY A 542 -13.64 1.23 5.85
CA GLY A 542 -13.27 1.41 7.26
C GLY A 542 -12.83 2.81 7.69
N TRP A 543 -12.98 3.83 6.85
CA TRP A 543 -12.90 5.24 7.27
C TRP A 543 -14.24 5.79 7.80
N SER A 544 -14.24 7.01 8.33
CA SER A 544 -15.44 7.72 8.80
C SER A 544 -15.52 9.13 8.23
N ALA A 545 -16.70 9.50 7.74
CA ALA A 545 -17.03 10.82 7.20
C ALA A 545 -18.56 11.03 7.21
N THR A 546 -18.97 12.28 7.03
CA THR A 546 -20.37 12.69 6.75
C THR A 546 -20.80 12.25 5.34
N MET A 547 -22.12 12.22 5.09
CA MET A 547 -22.75 11.78 3.84
C MET A 547 -22.27 10.40 3.36
N ALA A 548 -22.20 9.42 4.27
CA ALA A 548 -21.78 8.06 3.94
C ALA A 548 -22.68 7.45 2.85
N GLY A 549 -22.09 7.09 1.71
CA GLY A 549 -22.79 6.61 0.51
C GLY A 549 -22.96 7.63 -0.63
N ALA A 550 -22.40 8.85 -0.50
CA ALA A 550 -22.47 9.88 -1.55
C ALA A 550 -21.44 9.67 -2.69
N ASP A 551 -21.78 8.84 -3.69
CA ASP A 551 -20.95 8.55 -4.89
C ASP A 551 -20.84 9.72 -5.91
N HIS A 552 -20.87 10.96 -5.43
CA HIS A 552 -21.01 12.16 -6.26
C HIS A 552 -19.65 12.71 -6.71
N ILE A 553 -18.74 12.88 -5.75
CA ILE A 553 -17.31 13.07 -5.94
C ILE A 553 -16.62 12.02 -5.04
N VAL A 554 -16.26 10.88 -5.62
CA VAL A 554 -15.73 9.76 -4.83
C VAL A 554 -14.37 10.17 -4.21
N PRO A 555 -14.23 10.22 -2.88
CA PRO A 555 -12.96 10.52 -2.22
C PRO A 555 -11.90 9.44 -2.48
N THR A 556 -10.64 9.77 -2.22
CA THR A 556 -9.50 8.87 -2.42
C THR A 556 -8.63 8.78 -1.17
N ILE A 557 -7.88 7.69 -1.05
CA ILE A 557 -6.88 7.44 -0.02
C ILE A 557 -5.50 7.28 -0.66
N GLY A 558 -4.42 7.68 0.00
CA GLY A 558 -3.08 7.61 -0.58
C GLY A 558 -1.96 8.12 0.34
N PRO A 559 -0.70 7.89 -0.06
CA PRO A 559 0.46 8.17 0.78
C PRO A 559 0.89 9.64 0.75
N LEU A 560 1.39 10.12 1.88
CA LEU A 560 2.40 11.17 1.99
C LEU A 560 3.74 10.50 2.35
N SER A 561 4.87 10.96 1.80
CA SER A 561 6.16 10.29 2.01
C SER A 561 7.36 11.22 1.86
N THR A 562 8.49 10.84 2.46
CA THR A 562 9.78 11.53 2.35
C THR A 562 10.49 11.31 1.00
N SER A 563 10.10 10.30 0.24
CA SER A 563 10.65 9.92 -1.06
C SER A 563 9.56 9.52 -2.07
N LEU A 564 9.89 9.60 -3.37
CA LEU A 564 9.06 9.08 -4.46
C LEU A 564 8.99 7.54 -4.40
N GLU A 565 10.08 6.91 -4.01
CA GLU A 565 10.24 5.47 -3.86
C GLU A 565 9.34 4.93 -2.74
N GLY A 566 9.15 5.69 -1.65
CA GLY A 566 8.18 5.38 -0.59
C GLY A 566 6.73 5.43 -1.07
N VAL A 567 6.35 6.44 -1.88
CA VAL A 567 5.04 6.48 -2.56
C VAL A 567 4.86 5.26 -3.46
N SER A 568 5.87 4.95 -4.27
CA SER A 568 5.89 3.81 -5.18
C SER A 568 5.75 2.47 -4.43
N LEU A 569 6.50 2.29 -3.34
CA LEU A 569 6.45 1.10 -2.49
C LEU A 569 5.08 0.93 -1.82
N PHE A 570 4.48 1.99 -1.29
CA PHE A 570 3.15 1.97 -0.70
C PHE A 570 2.10 1.50 -1.71
N VAL A 571 1.98 2.19 -2.85
CA VAL A 571 0.94 1.92 -3.86
C VAL A 571 1.12 0.52 -4.47
N ARG A 572 2.37 0.12 -4.75
CA ARG A 572 2.70 -1.22 -5.24
C ARG A 572 2.33 -2.31 -4.23
N THR A 573 2.61 -2.10 -2.95
CA THR A 573 2.27 -3.05 -1.87
C THR A 573 0.76 -3.26 -1.78
N ILE A 574 -0.03 -2.18 -1.75
CA ILE A 574 -1.49 -2.28 -1.71
C ILE A 574 -2.04 -3.05 -2.93
N LEU A 575 -1.57 -2.73 -4.15
CA LEU A 575 -2.07 -3.37 -5.37
C LEU A 575 -1.65 -4.84 -5.51
N HIS A 576 -0.50 -5.26 -4.96
CA HIS A 576 -0.11 -6.67 -4.92
C HIS A 576 -1.00 -7.54 -4.02
N ALA A 577 -1.62 -6.97 -2.99
CA ALA A 577 -2.59 -7.68 -2.16
C ALA A 577 -3.91 -7.99 -2.90
N ARG A 578 -4.15 -7.38 -4.08
CA ARG A 578 -5.37 -7.53 -4.90
C ARG A 578 -6.65 -7.17 -4.12
N PRO A 579 -6.75 -5.97 -3.53
CA PRO A 579 -7.83 -5.56 -2.61
C PRO A 579 -9.24 -5.66 -3.22
N TRP A 580 -9.36 -5.62 -4.55
CA TRP A 580 -10.61 -5.84 -5.29
C TRP A 580 -11.21 -7.24 -5.12
N LEU A 581 -10.49 -8.19 -4.51
CA LEU A 581 -11.02 -9.49 -4.08
C LEU A 581 -11.80 -9.42 -2.75
N ILE A 582 -11.69 -8.31 -2.02
CA ILE A 582 -12.34 -8.07 -0.71
C ILE A 582 -13.31 -6.88 -0.82
N GLU A 583 -12.89 -5.79 -1.47
CA GLU A 583 -13.70 -4.59 -1.76
C GLU A 583 -14.09 -4.56 -3.25
N PRO A 584 -15.22 -5.17 -3.65
CA PRO A 584 -15.55 -5.41 -5.06
C PRO A 584 -15.91 -4.14 -5.87
N ALA A 585 -15.96 -2.98 -5.23
CA ALA A 585 -16.11 -1.68 -5.90
C ALA A 585 -14.81 -1.20 -6.57
N LEU A 586 -13.67 -1.81 -6.24
CA LEU A 586 -12.36 -1.42 -6.77
C LEU A 586 -12.13 -1.92 -8.19
N VAL A 587 -11.48 -1.09 -9.01
CA VAL A 587 -11.11 -1.43 -10.39
C VAL A 587 -9.87 -2.36 -10.35
N PRO A 588 -9.94 -3.59 -10.90
CA PRO A 588 -8.93 -4.63 -10.68
C PRO A 588 -7.68 -4.47 -11.56
N ILE A 589 -7.02 -3.30 -11.48
CA ILE A 589 -5.82 -2.96 -12.27
C ILE A 589 -4.57 -3.11 -11.39
N PRO A 590 -3.72 -4.12 -11.63
CA PRO A 590 -2.48 -4.31 -10.86
C PRO A 590 -1.49 -3.16 -11.08
N TRP A 591 -0.41 -3.14 -10.30
CA TRP A 591 0.73 -2.27 -10.60
C TRP A 591 1.35 -2.66 -11.95
N LYS A 592 1.80 -1.66 -12.72
CA LYS A 592 2.54 -1.85 -13.98
C LYS A 592 3.99 -1.39 -13.80
N ASN A 593 4.92 -2.15 -14.34
CA ASN A 593 6.35 -1.83 -14.34
C ASN A 593 6.66 -0.79 -15.44
N GLU A 594 7.77 -0.05 -15.33
CA GLU A 594 8.12 1.05 -16.25
C GLU A 594 8.14 0.63 -17.73
N ASN A 595 8.68 -0.56 -18.03
CA ASN A 595 8.68 -1.15 -19.38
C ASN A 595 7.24 -1.22 -19.95
N GLN A 596 6.30 -1.71 -19.14
CA GLN A 596 4.86 -1.87 -19.47
C GLN A 596 4.08 -0.54 -19.55
N LEU A 597 4.75 0.59 -19.29
CA LEU A 597 4.22 1.94 -19.44
C LEU A 597 4.78 2.64 -20.70
N ARG A 598 5.80 2.07 -21.35
CA ARG A 598 6.47 2.64 -22.53
C ARG A 598 6.37 1.83 -23.81
N GLU A 599 5.93 0.57 -23.75
CA GLU A 599 5.77 -0.32 -24.93
C GLU A 599 5.05 0.34 -26.13
N ASP A 600 3.97 1.10 -25.90
CA ASP A 600 3.21 1.81 -26.94
C ASP A 600 3.58 3.30 -27.12
N LYS A 601 4.60 3.82 -26.42
CA LYS A 601 4.86 5.27 -26.35
C LYS A 601 6.05 5.72 -27.21
N GLY A 602 5.98 6.98 -27.64
CA GLY A 602 7.06 7.65 -28.37
C GLY A 602 8.37 7.76 -27.58
N PRO A 603 9.47 8.17 -28.25
CA PRO A 603 10.78 8.32 -27.62
C PRO A 603 10.78 9.40 -26.53
N ARG A 604 9.94 10.43 -26.68
CA ARG A 604 9.78 11.55 -25.73
C ARG A 604 8.51 11.45 -24.91
N LEU A 605 8.56 11.95 -23.69
CA LEU A 605 7.42 12.22 -22.82
C LEU A 605 6.88 13.63 -23.10
N LYS A 606 5.60 13.75 -23.47
CA LYS A 606 4.95 15.05 -23.72
C LYS A 606 4.33 15.60 -22.44
N VAL A 607 4.90 16.69 -21.93
CA VAL A 607 4.52 17.33 -20.66
C VAL A 607 3.77 18.63 -20.95
N GLY A 608 2.48 18.65 -20.65
CA GLY A 608 1.64 19.85 -20.71
C GLY A 608 1.89 20.75 -19.51
N VAL A 609 2.17 22.04 -19.71
CA VAL A 609 2.50 22.98 -18.62
C VAL A 609 1.32 23.92 -18.34
N ILE A 610 0.79 23.89 -17.12
CA ILE A 610 -0.16 24.88 -16.62
C ILE A 610 0.62 25.95 -15.86
N TRP A 611 0.91 27.06 -16.52
CA TRP A 611 1.54 28.24 -15.90
C TRP A 611 0.63 28.91 -14.85
N ASN A 612 -0.66 28.98 -15.16
CA ASN A 612 -1.71 29.36 -14.25
C ASN A 612 -3.04 28.71 -14.68
N ASP A 613 -3.96 28.63 -13.75
CA ASP A 613 -5.28 28.04 -13.94
C ASP A 613 -6.28 28.94 -14.69
N GLY A 614 -5.87 30.15 -15.10
CA GLY A 614 -6.70 31.18 -15.75
C GLY A 614 -7.60 31.97 -14.81
N VAL A 615 -7.32 31.96 -13.50
CA VAL A 615 -8.17 32.54 -12.45
C VAL A 615 -7.37 33.22 -11.36
N VAL A 616 -6.26 32.62 -10.97
CA VAL A 616 -5.35 33.06 -9.92
C VAL A 616 -3.93 32.80 -10.41
N LEU A 617 -3.14 33.86 -10.50
CA LEU A 617 -1.73 33.70 -10.81
C LEU A 617 -1.00 33.18 -9.54
N PRO A 618 -0.15 32.14 -9.66
CA PRO A 618 0.63 31.66 -8.52
C PRO A 618 1.50 32.77 -7.92
N HIS A 619 1.73 32.74 -6.61
CA HIS A 619 2.71 33.63 -5.97
C HIS A 619 4.09 33.50 -6.64
N PRO A 620 4.91 34.57 -6.69
CA PRO A 620 6.16 34.59 -7.46
C PRO A 620 7.10 33.40 -7.20
N PRO A 621 7.32 32.91 -5.96
CA PRO A 621 8.18 31.73 -5.73
C PRO A 621 7.70 30.45 -6.43
N VAL A 622 6.38 30.29 -6.61
CA VAL A 622 5.79 29.11 -7.27
C VAL A 622 5.87 29.25 -8.80
N ALA A 623 5.64 30.46 -9.33
CA ALA A 623 5.83 30.76 -10.75
C ALA A 623 7.30 30.65 -11.18
N ALA A 624 8.22 31.12 -10.33
CA ALA A 624 9.67 30.97 -10.48
C ALA A 624 10.09 29.49 -10.49
N ALA A 625 9.76 28.72 -9.45
CA ALA A 625 10.12 27.30 -9.39
C ALA A 625 9.51 26.48 -10.53
N LEU A 626 8.29 26.80 -10.99
CA LEU A 626 7.72 26.20 -12.20
C LEU A 626 8.54 26.55 -13.45
N SER A 627 8.93 27.81 -13.61
CA SER A 627 9.78 28.27 -14.73
C SER A 627 11.14 27.53 -14.74
N ARG A 628 11.78 27.40 -13.57
CA ARG A 628 13.05 26.68 -13.40
C ARG A 628 12.91 25.19 -13.77
N VAL A 629 11.90 24.50 -13.25
CA VAL A 629 11.64 23.08 -13.55
C VAL A 629 11.30 22.88 -15.04
N VAL A 630 10.55 23.80 -15.65
CA VAL A 630 10.25 23.74 -17.08
C VAL A 630 11.51 23.94 -17.93
N GLU A 631 12.44 24.83 -17.53
CA GLU A 631 13.71 25.01 -18.23
C GLU A 631 14.66 23.82 -18.04
N GLU A 632 14.75 23.26 -16.83
CA GLU A 632 15.45 21.98 -16.56
C GLU A 632 14.92 20.86 -17.47
N LEU A 633 13.60 20.75 -17.65
CA LEU A 633 12.96 19.75 -18.50
C LEU A 633 13.18 19.99 -20.00
N LYS A 634 13.21 21.25 -20.49
CA LYS A 634 13.55 21.56 -21.91
C LYS A 634 14.95 21.10 -22.29
N ASN A 635 15.88 21.09 -21.33
CA ASN A 635 17.26 20.64 -21.55
C ASN A 635 17.40 19.10 -21.58
N ASN A 636 16.31 18.34 -21.41
CA ASN A 636 16.28 16.89 -21.51
C ASN A 636 15.69 16.44 -22.86
N GLU A 637 16.50 15.85 -23.74
CA GLU A 637 16.07 15.40 -25.07
C GLU A 637 14.96 14.33 -25.06
N ALA A 638 14.69 13.68 -23.92
CA ALA A 638 13.61 12.72 -23.73
C ALA A 638 12.27 13.37 -23.30
N VAL A 639 12.18 14.69 -23.22
CA VAL A 639 10.99 15.45 -22.84
C VAL A 639 10.59 16.42 -23.96
N GLU A 640 9.29 16.62 -24.13
CA GLU A 640 8.71 17.64 -25.01
C GLU A 640 7.75 18.50 -24.18
N ILE A 641 8.06 19.79 -24.04
CA ILE A 641 7.25 20.76 -23.28
C ILE A 641 6.20 21.39 -24.21
N VAL A 642 4.95 21.39 -23.79
CA VAL A 642 3.81 21.99 -24.49
C VAL A 642 3.00 22.85 -23.52
N ASP A 643 2.62 24.08 -23.90
CA ASP A 643 1.76 24.90 -23.03
C ASP A 643 0.33 24.33 -22.98
N TRP A 644 -0.19 24.10 -21.76
CA TRP A 644 -1.57 23.66 -21.56
C TRP A 644 -2.48 24.87 -21.30
N GLU A 645 -3.20 25.31 -22.34
CA GLU A 645 -4.30 26.26 -22.15
C GLU A 645 -5.44 25.59 -21.35
N CYS A 646 -5.69 26.06 -20.13
CA CYS A 646 -6.79 25.59 -19.29
C CYS A 646 -8.15 25.72 -20.01
N TRP A 647 -9.12 24.86 -19.71
CA TRP A 647 -10.46 24.88 -20.34
C TRP A 647 -11.58 24.76 -19.33
N ARG A 648 -12.52 25.73 -19.37
CA ARG A 648 -13.73 25.90 -18.54
C ARG A 648 -13.62 25.40 -17.10
N HIS A 649 -12.45 25.50 -16.48
CA HIS A 649 -12.29 24.97 -15.13
C HIS A 649 -13.28 25.66 -14.15
N ASP A 650 -13.80 26.88 -14.42
CA ASP A 650 -14.74 27.65 -13.56
C ASP A 650 -16.05 26.92 -13.34
N LEU A 651 -16.54 26.34 -14.43
CA LEU A 651 -17.73 25.50 -14.44
C LEU A 651 -17.55 24.34 -13.48
N ALA A 652 -16.32 23.84 -13.34
CA ALA A 652 -16.04 22.76 -12.43
C ALA A 652 -16.03 23.19 -10.95
N TRP A 653 -15.90 24.48 -10.56
CA TRP A 653 -16.12 24.86 -9.15
C TRP A 653 -17.59 24.79 -8.81
N GLU A 654 -18.39 25.37 -9.71
CA GLU A 654 -19.84 25.34 -9.64
C GLU A 654 -20.32 23.88 -9.55
N ILE A 655 -19.84 23.00 -10.44
CA ILE A 655 -20.18 21.57 -10.42
C ILE A 655 -19.69 20.89 -9.13
N ILE A 656 -18.40 20.98 -8.78
CA ILE A 656 -17.86 20.21 -7.66
C ILE A 656 -18.45 20.67 -6.31
N SER A 657 -18.78 21.96 -6.18
CA SER A 657 -19.45 22.51 -4.99
C SER A 657 -20.86 21.99 -4.80
N LYS A 658 -21.66 21.93 -5.88
CA LYS A 658 -23.00 21.30 -5.88
C LYS A 658 -22.91 19.86 -5.36
N LEU A 659 -21.81 19.17 -5.70
CA LEU A 659 -21.63 17.74 -5.46
C LEU A 659 -20.89 17.38 -4.14
N TYR A 660 -20.19 18.32 -3.50
CA TYR A 660 -19.54 18.11 -2.20
C TYR A 660 -20.51 18.03 -1.01
N PHE A 661 -21.67 18.70 -1.10
CA PHE A 661 -22.63 18.84 0.00
C PHE A 661 -24.07 18.80 -0.55
N CYS A 662 -24.46 17.65 -1.12
CA CYS A 662 -25.74 17.48 -1.81
C CYS A 662 -26.97 17.57 -0.90
N ASP A 663 -26.78 17.51 0.42
CA ASP A 663 -27.77 17.74 1.47
C ASP A 663 -27.83 19.22 1.92
N GLY A 664 -27.10 20.12 1.23
CA GLY A 664 -26.90 21.50 1.68
C GLY A 664 -26.00 21.63 2.92
N GLY A 665 -25.23 20.59 3.27
CA GLY A 665 -24.43 20.48 4.48
C GLY A 665 -25.27 20.29 5.75
N ALA A 666 -26.38 19.58 5.66
CA ALA A 666 -27.28 19.29 6.78
C ALA A 666 -26.66 18.32 7.80
N GLU A 667 -26.01 17.23 7.36
CA GLU A 667 -25.29 16.31 8.23
C GLU A 667 -24.11 16.97 8.94
N GLU A 668 -23.33 17.79 8.22
CA GLU A 668 -22.25 18.62 8.78
C GLU A 668 -22.74 19.51 9.92
N LYS A 669 -23.82 20.27 9.65
CA LYS A 669 -24.44 21.17 10.63
C LYS A 669 -25.04 20.38 11.79
N ALA A 670 -25.65 19.22 11.55
CA ALA A 670 -26.19 18.36 12.59
C ALA A 670 -25.10 17.77 13.50
N ALA A 671 -24.00 17.29 12.93
CA ALA A 671 -22.86 16.75 13.67
C ALA A 671 -22.23 17.84 14.57
N ILE A 672 -22.01 19.05 14.05
CA ILE A 672 -21.47 20.17 14.85
C ILE A 672 -22.47 20.64 15.91
N HIS A 673 -23.76 20.80 15.58
CA HIS A 673 -24.76 21.22 16.55
C HIS A 673 -24.99 20.20 17.68
N ALA A 674 -24.76 18.90 17.43
CA ALA A 674 -24.94 17.84 18.43
C ALA A 674 -23.92 17.87 19.59
N SER A 675 -22.78 18.53 19.44
CA SER A 675 -21.82 18.81 20.54
C SER A 675 -21.98 20.23 21.12
N GLY A 676 -22.69 21.11 20.42
CA GLY A 676 -22.73 22.54 20.72
C GLY A 676 -21.41 23.28 20.43
N GLU A 677 -20.51 22.69 19.63
CA GLU A 677 -19.25 23.33 19.25
C GLU A 677 -19.45 24.46 18.22
N PRO A 678 -18.57 25.47 18.17
CA PRO A 678 -18.66 26.53 17.18
C PRO A 678 -18.21 26.06 15.78
N LEU A 679 -18.95 26.48 14.75
CA LEU A 679 -18.50 26.43 13.36
C LEU A 679 -17.21 27.27 13.20
N LEU A 680 -16.12 26.67 12.74
CA LEU A 680 -14.89 27.42 12.48
C LEU A 680 -15.01 28.31 11.21
N PRO A 681 -14.16 29.36 11.05
CA PRO A 681 -14.31 30.31 9.95
C PRO A 681 -14.19 29.70 8.54
N LEU A 682 -13.37 28.66 8.37
CA LEU A 682 -13.29 27.93 7.11
C LEU A 682 -14.51 27.00 6.92
N SER A 683 -14.99 26.33 7.98
CA SER A 683 -16.19 25.48 7.93
C SER A 683 -17.40 26.30 7.50
N LYS A 684 -17.53 27.50 8.08
CA LYS A 684 -18.54 28.47 7.69
C LYS A 684 -18.38 28.89 6.23
N TRP A 685 -17.18 29.24 5.80
CA TRP A 685 -16.94 29.73 4.44
C TRP A 685 -17.17 28.67 3.35
N ILE A 686 -16.91 27.37 3.61
CA ILE A 686 -17.23 26.30 2.66
C ILE A 686 -18.72 25.93 2.67
N LEU A 687 -19.40 25.98 3.82
CA LEU A 687 -20.84 25.71 3.96
C LEU A 687 -21.75 26.90 3.58
N ASP A 688 -21.23 28.13 3.56
CA ASP A 688 -21.87 29.35 3.04
C ASP A 688 -21.64 29.55 1.52
N ASN A 689 -20.93 28.63 0.86
CA ASN A 689 -20.63 28.69 -0.57
C ASN A 689 -21.93 28.76 -1.40
N PRO A 690 -22.12 29.73 -2.32
CA PRO A 690 -23.38 29.92 -3.05
C PRO A 690 -23.80 28.76 -3.97
N TYR A 691 -22.93 27.77 -4.19
CA TYR A 691 -23.23 26.55 -4.94
C TYR A 691 -23.58 25.34 -4.05
N VAL A 692 -23.41 25.44 -2.73
CA VAL A 692 -23.85 24.42 -1.77
C VAL A 692 -25.35 24.59 -1.53
N GLN A 693 -26.11 23.54 -1.86
CA GLN A 693 -27.58 23.56 -1.82
C GLN A 693 -28.11 22.14 -1.57
N GLU A 694 -29.33 22.04 -1.05
CA GLU A 694 -30.04 20.76 -0.92
C GLU A 694 -30.52 20.29 -2.30
N HIS A 695 -30.08 19.12 -2.74
CA HIS A 695 -30.40 18.53 -4.03
C HIS A 695 -31.52 17.48 -3.91
N SER A 696 -32.65 17.74 -4.59
CA SER A 696 -33.59 16.68 -4.95
C SER A 696 -32.92 15.63 -5.87
N ILE A 697 -33.45 14.41 -5.92
CA ILE A 697 -32.96 13.35 -6.82
C ILE A 697 -32.85 13.84 -8.28
N HIS A 698 -33.81 14.65 -8.76
CA HIS A 698 -33.78 15.19 -10.12
C HIS A 698 -32.65 16.20 -10.33
N THR A 699 -32.49 17.16 -9.41
CA THR A 699 -31.42 18.18 -9.51
C THR A 699 -30.04 17.59 -9.23
N LEU A 700 -29.95 16.49 -8.49
CA LEU A 700 -28.73 15.69 -8.31
C LEU A 700 -28.31 15.01 -9.63
N TRP A 701 -29.24 14.35 -10.33
CA TRP A 701 -28.97 13.77 -11.66
C TRP A 701 -28.57 14.82 -12.70
N GLN A 702 -29.09 16.05 -12.61
CA GLN A 702 -28.64 17.16 -13.46
C GLN A 702 -27.18 17.54 -13.16
N ALA A 703 -26.80 17.68 -11.89
CA ALA A 703 -25.41 17.96 -11.50
C ALA A 703 -24.44 16.81 -11.86
N HIS A 704 -24.90 15.55 -11.87
CA HIS A 704 -24.12 14.42 -12.41
C HIS A 704 -23.91 14.53 -13.93
N GLN A 705 -24.94 14.96 -14.69
CA GLN A 705 -24.79 15.22 -16.13
C GLN A 705 -23.82 16.38 -16.41
N GLU A 706 -23.84 17.45 -15.61
CA GLU A 706 -22.84 18.53 -15.71
C GLU A 706 -21.42 18.01 -15.47
N ARG A 707 -21.20 17.23 -14.39
CA ARG A 707 -19.93 16.57 -14.04
C ARG A 707 -19.40 15.70 -15.18
N ASP A 708 -20.24 14.82 -15.71
CA ASP A 708 -19.79 13.83 -16.67
C ASP A 708 -19.61 14.44 -18.08
N ALA A 709 -20.41 15.46 -18.46
CA ALA A 709 -20.15 16.27 -19.66
C ALA A 709 -18.82 17.05 -19.56
N TYR A 710 -18.49 17.60 -18.38
CA TYR A 710 -17.20 18.25 -18.15
C TYR A 710 -16.03 17.25 -18.30
N ARG A 711 -16.15 16.06 -17.69
CA ARG A 711 -15.16 14.95 -17.83
C ARG A 711 -14.95 14.55 -19.28
N THR A 712 -16.03 14.29 -20.03
CA THR A 712 -15.95 13.93 -21.45
C THR A 712 -15.25 15.00 -22.27
N THR A 713 -15.57 16.27 -22.03
CA THR A 713 -14.95 17.39 -22.78
C THR A 713 -13.47 17.53 -22.46
N TYR A 714 -13.08 17.40 -21.18
CA TYR A 714 -11.67 17.47 -20.77
C TYR A 714 -10.83 16.30 -21.30
N SER A 715 -11.41 15.09 -21.34
CA SER A 715 -10.78 13.91 -21.93
C SER A 715 -10.58 14.09 -23.44
N ALA A 716 -11.58 14.62 -24.15
CA ALA A 716 -11.45 14.94 -25.58
C ALA A 716 -10.32 15.95 -25.84
N LEU A 717 -10.23 17.04 -25.06
CA LEU A 717 -9.15 18.02 -25.16
C LEU A 717 -7.76 17.44 -24.85
N TRP A 718 -7.66 16.50 -23.92
CA TRP A 718 -6.39 15.80 -23.63
C TRP A 718 -5.94 14.93 -24.81
N ASN A 719 -6.89 14.24 -25.45
CA ASN A 719 -6.63 13.41 -26.64
C ASN A 719 -6.29 14.26 -27.87
N GLU A 720 -6.96 15.41 -28.06
CA GLU A 720 -6.69 16.36 -29.15
C GLU A 720 -5.28 16.96 -29.06
N ARG A 721 -4.79 17.20 -27.85
CA ARG A 721 -3.49 17.84 -27.57
C ARG A 721 -2.32 16.86 -27.46
N ASP A 722 -2.58 15.55 -27.48
CA ASP A 722 -1.57 14.48 -27.42
C ASP A 722 -0.55 14.64 -26.28
N ILE A 723 -1.03 14.75 -25.04
CA ILE A 723 -0.22 14.93 -23.84
C ILE A 723 -0.11 13.63 -23.03
N ASP A 724 1.06 13.35 -22.43
CA ASP A 724 1.24 12.23 -21.51
C ASP A 724 0.84 12.57 -20.08
N VAL A 725 1.37 13.69 -19.57
CA VAL A 725 1.18 14.19 -18.20
C VAL A 725 1.12 15.71 -18.19
N ILE A 726 0.49 16.30 -17.17
CA ILE A 726 0.47 17.75 -16.96
C ILE A 726 1.32 18.11 -15.73
N LEU A 727 2.23 19.07 -15.89
CA LEU A 727 2.93 19.76 -14.81
C LEU A 727 2.16 21.05 -14.43
N SER A 728 1.92 21.27 -13.15
CA SER A 728 1.27 22.50 -12.66
C SER A 728 1.74 22.90 -11.26
N PRO A 729 1.46 24.14 -10.81
CA PRO A 729 1.46 24.49 -9.40
C PRO A 729 0.61 23.53 -8.58
N ALA A 730 1.03 23.22 -7.35
CA ALA A 730 0.24 22.45 -6.39
C ALA A 730 -0.82 23.33 -5.67
N GLY A 731 -0.58 24.64 -5.61
CA GLY A 731 -1.42 25.64 -4.97
C GLY A 731 -1.22 27.03 -5.62
N PRO A 732 -2.01 28.04 -5.22
CA PRO A 732 -1.89 29.43 -5.71
C PRO A 732 -0.69 30.20 -5.14
N GLY A 733 0.12 29.53 -4.34
CA GLY A 733 1.24 30.04 -3.57
C GLY A 733 1.84 28.91 -2.74
N VAL A 734 2.80 29.25 -1.88
CA VAL A 734 3.29 28.34 -0.83
C VAL A 734 2.25 28.20 0.29
N ALA A 735 2.60 27.52 1.38
CA ALA A 735 1.75 27.32 2.54
C ALA A 735 1.02 28.62 2.99
N PRO A 736 -0.33 28.69 2.90
CA PRO A 736 -1.06 29.91 3.26
C PRO A 736 -0.93 30.30 4.74
N LYS A 737 -1.30 31.55 5.04
CA LYS A 737 -1.45 32.02 6.42
C LYS A 737 -2.66 31.35 7.09
N LEU A 738 -2.62 31.23 8.40
CA LEU A 738 -3.69 30.58 9.18
C LEU A 738 -5.04 31.29 8.97
N GLY A 739 -6.09 30.54 8.62
CA GLY A 739 -7.43 31.02 8.29
C GLY A 739 -7.60 31.59 6.88
N THR A 740 -6.57 31.53 6.02
CA THR A 740 -6.58 32.14 4.67
C THR A 740 -6.58 31.13 3.50
N ALA A 741 -6.64 29.82 3.78
CA ALA A 741 -6.71 28.74 2.78
C ALA A 741 -8.07 28.68 2.01
N ARG A 742 -8.41 29.78 1.34
CA ARG A 742 -9.69 30.06 0.66
C ARG A 742 -9.61 30.09 -0.86
N TYR A 743 -8.55 29.50 -1.40
CA TYR A 743 -8.46 29.21 -2.81
C TYR A 743 -7.84 27.84 -3.01
N TRP A 744 -8.70 26.85 -3.16
CA TRP A 744 -8.29 25.49 -3.48
C TRP A 744 -8.00 25.31 -4.97
N GLY A 745 -8.20 26.29 -5.87
CA GLY A 745 -8.21 26.19 -7.35
C GLY A 745 -7.35 25.12 -8.02
N TYR A 746 -6.03 25.16 -7.82
CA TYR A 746 -5.05 24.18 -8.32
C TYR A 746 -5.30 22.72 -7.87
N THR A 747 -6.22 22.53 -6.92
CA THR A 747 -6.78 21.25 -6.48
C THR A 747 -8.31 21.16 -6.54
N ALA A 748 -9.09 22.27 -6.51
CA ALA A 748 -10.43 22.31 -5.85
C ALA A 748 -11.28 23.63 -5.69
N GLN A 749 -11.08 24.90 -6.21
CA GLN A 749 -12.05 26.05 -6.00
C GLN A 749 -11.91 27.45 -6.70
N ARG A 750 -13.00 28.28 -6.81
CA ARG A 750 -13.04 29.79 -6.82
C ARG A 750 -14.12 30.44 -5.85
N PRO A 751 -13.90 31.56 -5.12
CA PRO A 751 -14.88 32.19 -4.20
C PRO A 751 -15.74 33.34 -4.83
N PRO A 752 -16.72 33.96 -4.11
CA PRO A 752 -18.03 34.31 -4.68
C PRO A 752 -18.14 35.65 -5.42
N MET A 753 -19.20 35.78 -6.23
CA MET A 753 -19.60 37.03 -6.89
C MET A 753 -21.03 37.45 -6.50
N ALA A 754 -21.23 38.75 -6.27
CA ALA A 754 -22.54 39.31 -5.96
C ALA A 754 -23.36 39.56 -7.25
N LYS A 755 -24.69 39.61 -7.11
CA LYS A 755 -25.63 39.80 -8.24
C LYS A 755 -25.46 41.16 -8.93
N GLN A 756 -24.76 41.21 -10.08
CA GLN A 756 -25.15 41.95 -11.30
C GLN A 756 -24.02 42.00 -12.34
N ALA A 757 -24.26 41.45 -13.53
CA ALA A 757 -23.76 41.95 -14.82
C ALA A 757 -24.57 41.30 -15.95
N SER A 758 -25.04 42.07 -16.94
CA SER A 758 -25.79 41.55 -18.09
C SER A 758 -25.09 41.91 -19.41
N THR A 759 -24.14 41.07 -19.82
CA THR A 759 -23.51 41.14 -21.14
C THR A 759 -23.01 39.77 -21.59
N SER A 760 -23.02 39.53 -22.89
CA SER A 760 -22.63 38.27 -23.53
C SER A 760 -21.13 38.18 -23.77
N GLU A 761 -20.33 37.87 -22.73
CA GLU A 761 -18.90 37.51 -22.87
C GLU A 761 -18.36 36.83 -21.59
N LEU A 762 -18.88 35.64 -21.24
CA LEU A 762 -18.42 34.88 -20.06
C LEU A 762 -17.14 34.07 -20.34
N LYS A 763 -16.13 34.21 -19.45
CA LYS A 763 -14.79 33.61 -19.59
C LYS A 763 -14.11 33.39 -18.21
N LEU A 764 -13.60 32.16 -18.00
CA LEU A 764 -12.54 31.68 -17.06
C LEU A 764 -12.77 31.66 -15.51
N TYR A 765 -12.18 30.77 -14.66
CA TYR A 765 -11.78 29.32 -14.69
C TYR A 765 -11.79 28.74 -13.19
N THR A 766 -11.11 27.60 -12.88
CA THR A 766 -10.99 26.64 -11.70
C THR A 766 -12.18 25.91 -11.06
N PRO A 767 -12.06 24.61 -10.65
CA PRO A 767 -10.93 23.65 -10.59
C PRO A 767 -11.20 22.24 -11.18
N GLN A 768 -10.20 21.36 -11.29
CA GLN A 768 -10.35 20.19 -12.17
C GLN A 768 -10.00 18.80 -11.59
N TRP A 769 -8.94 18.58 -10.81
CA TRP A 769 -8.37 17.22 -10.67
C TRP A 769 -9.25 16.20 -9.92
N ASN A 770 -9.96 16.59 -8.86
CA ASN A 770 -10.91 15.71 -8.19
C ASN A 770 -12.20 15.51 -9.00
N LEU A 771 -12.70 16.56 -9.66
CA LEU A 771 -13.87 16.43 -10.54
C LEU A 771 -13.60 15.45 -11.67
N LEU A 772 -12.43 15.56 -12.31
CA LEU A 772 -11.97 14.68 -13.39
C LEU A 772 -11.60 13.26 -12.93
N ASN A 773 -11.45 13.03 -11.63
CA ASN A 773 -10.91 11.80 -11.03
C ASN A 773 -9.48 11.43 -11.49
N TYR A 774 -8.68 12.40 -11.93
CA TYR A 774 -7.34 12.13 -12.48
C TYR A 774 -6.30 11.89 -11.35
N PRO A 775 -5.35 10.95 -11.52
CA PRO A 775 -4.27 10.74 -10.55
C PRO A 775 -3.27 11.90 -10.56
N ALA A 776 -2.82 12.34 -9.38
CA ALA A 776 -1.94 13.50 -9.23
C ALA A 776 -0.94 13.29 -8.08
N ILE A 777 0.35 13.52 -8.34
CA ILE A 777 1.43 13.48 -7.35
C ILE A 777 2.01 14.88 -7.13
N VAL A 778 2.14 15.28 -5.87
CA VAL A 778 2.91 16.47 -5.45
C VAL A 778 4.34 16.07 -5.14
N PHE A 779 5.28 16.95 -5.49
CA PHE A 779 6.70 16.84 -5.18
C PHE A 779 7.29 18.20 -4.77
N PRO A 780 8.25 18.24 -3.83
CA PRO A 780 9.00 19.45 -3.49
C PRO A 780 10.01 19.80 -4.59
N THR A 781 10.23 21.09 -4.87
CA THR A 781 11.17 21.57 -5.92
C THR A 781 12.61 21.76 -5.42
N GLY A 782 12.88 21.39 -4.16
CA GLY A 782 14.18 21.58 -3.50
C GLY A 782 14.45 23.01 -3.03
N THR A 783 13.49 23.93 -3.14
CA THR A 783 13.63 25.34 -2.74
C THR A 783 12.57 25.76 -1.72
N LYS A 784 12.93 26.74 -0.88
CA LYS A 784 12.07 27.51 0.02
C LYS A 784 11.99 28.98 -0.43
N VAL A 785 10.98 29.70 0.06
CA VAL A 785 10.92 31.17 -0.06
C VAL A 785 12.11 31.78 0.69
N GLY A 786 12.96 32.52 -0.04
CA GLY A 786 14.15 33.17 0.51
C GLY A 786 15.49 32.44 0.24
N ASP A 787 15.50 31.27 -0.38
CA ASP A 787 16.76 30.54 -0.71
C ASP A 787 17.56 31.19 -1.88
N ILE A 788 16.92 32.07 -2.66
CA ILE A 788 17.47 32.62 -3.91
C ILE A 788 18.32 33.87 -3.61
N GLN A 789 19.60 33.82 -3.99
CA GLN A 789 20.58 34.91 -3.77
C GLN A 789 20.52 36.02 -4.84
N GLU A 790 21.13 37.16 -4.53
CA GLU A 790 21.32 38.29 -5.46
C GLU A 790 21.96 37.82 -6.78
N GLY A 791 21.28 38.07 -7.90
CA GLY A 791 21.78 37.77 -9.25
C GLY A 791 21.00 36.70 -10.02
N GLY A 792 20.05 36.01 -9.40
CA GLY A 792 19.03 35.25 -10.13
C GLY A 792 17.95 36.18 -10.72
N ASP A 793 17.47 35.89 -11.93
CA ASP A 793 16.49 36.71 -12.67
C ASP A 793 15.02 36.50 -12.18
N GLU A 794 14.87 35.98 -10.96
CA GLU A 794 13.59 35.58 -10.36
C GLU A 794 13.14 36.64 -9.34
N THR A 795 12.38 37.64 -9.81
CA THR A 795 11.77 38.63 -8.92
C THR A 795 10.77 37.98 -7.95
N HIS A 796 10.93 38.22 -6.64
CA HIS A 796 9.97 37.82 -5.60
C HIS A 796 8.69 38.67 -5.61
N GLU A 797 8.40 39.36 -6.72
CA GLU A 797 7.34 40.32 -6.88
C GLU A 797 6.47 39.97 -8.09
N TYR A 798 5.23 40.44 -8.08
CA TYR A 798 4.41 40.44 -9.29
C TYR A 798 4.88 41.57 -10.22
N PRO A 799 4.58 41.52 -11.54
CA PRO A 799 4.78 42.65 -12.43
C PRO A 799 4.21 43.95 -11.85
N ALA A 800 4.93 45.07 -11.99
CA ALA A 800 4.58 46.32 -11.32
C ALA A 800 3.23 46.93 -11.78
N ASP A 801 2.72 46.51 -12.93
CA ASP A 801 1.42 46.87 -13.49
C ASP A 801 0.35 45.76 -13.34
N TYR A 802 0.63 44.71 -12.56
CA TYR A 802 -0.25 43.55 -12.40
C TYR A 802 -1.66 43.94 -11.91
N LYS A 803 -2.67 43.35 -12.55
CA LYS A 803 -4.09 43.55 -12.22
C LYS A 803 -4.72 42.19 -12.02
N PRO A 804 -5.34 41.93 -10.85
CA PRO A 804 -5.90 40.62 -10.59
C PRO A 804 -6.96 40.20 -11.60
N ILE A 805 -6.83 38.98 -12.12
CA ILE A 805 -7.71 38.47 -13.19
C ILE A 805 -9.06 37.96 -12.67
N SER A 806 -9.20 37.81 -11.34
CA SER A 806 -10.46 37.43 -10.70
C SER A 806 -10.55 37.91 -9.25
N LYS A 807 -11.71 37.70 -8.61
CA LYS A 807 -11.88 37.94 -7.16
C LYS A 807 -11.13 36.93 -6.26
N ALA A 808 -10.82 35.74 -6.77
CA ALA A 808 -9.91 34.84 -6.07
C ALA A 808 -8.49 35.39 -6.08
N ASP A 809 -8.11 35.96 -7.22
CA ASP A 809 -6.77 36.49 -7.46
C ASP A 809 -6.55 37.78 -6.68
N GLU A 810 -7.55 38.65 -6.62
CA GLU A 810 -7.52 39.87 -5.79
C GLU A 810 -7.26 39.53 -4.32
N TYR A 811 -7.82 38.43 -3.83
CA TYR A 811 -7.57 37.88 -2.49
C TYR A 811 -6.17 37.25 -2.39
N ASN A 812 -5.77 36.39 -3.34
CA ASN A 812 -4.48 35.69 -3.32
C ASN A 812 -3.27 36.64 -3.45
N TYR A 813 -3.36 37.59 -4.38
CA TYR A 813 -2.44 38.72 -4.56
C TYR A 813 -2.46 39.68 -3.37
N GLY A 814 -3.63 39.86 -2.74
CA GLY A 814 -3.77 40.57 -1.47
C GLY A 814 -2.87 39.99 -0.38
N LEU A 815 -2.94 38.67 -0.17
CA LEU A 815 -2.10 37.96 0.79
C LEU A 815 -0.59 38.10 0.51
N TRP A 816 -0.17 38.06 -0.77
CA TRP A 816 1.24 38.30 -1.11
C TRP A 816 1.65 39.76 -0.87
N ARG A 817 0.80 40.75 -1.20
CA ARG A 817 1.09 42.18 -0.93
C ARG A 817 1.12 42.53 0.55
N GLU A 818 0.34 41.85 1.39
CA GLU A 818 0.28 42.12 2.83
C GLU A 818 1.51 41.56 3.58
N HIS A 819 2.11 40.48 3.07
CA HIS A 819 3.12 39.71 3.80
C HIS A 819 4.50 39.64 3.12
N GLY A 820 4.56 39.78 1.79
CA GLY A 820 5.77 39.68 1.00
C GLY A 820 6.52 38.35 1.14
N ALA A 821 7.74 38.29 0.60
CA ALA A 821 8.60 37.11 0.76
C ALA A 821 8.98 36.88 2.25
N GLU A 822 9.15 37.93 3.04
CA GLU A 822 9.46 37.86 4.48
C GLU A 822 8.39 37.07 5.26
N GLY A 823 7.12 37.41 5.06
CA GLY A 823 6.01 36.74 5.76
C GLY A 823 5.80 35.28 5.34
N TYR A 824 6.35 34.85 4.21
CA TYR A 824 6.34 33.45 3.76
C TYR A 824 7.71 32.76 3.84
N ALA A 825 8.73 33.41 4.43
CA ALA A 825 10.10 32.92 4.44
C ALA A 825 10.22 31.51 5.03
N GLY A 826 11.12 30.71 4.45
CA GLY A 826 11.35 29.32 4.85
C GLY A 826 10.30 28.31 4.35
N ALA A 827 9.16 28.76 3.83
CA ALA A 827 8.11 27.86 3.32
C ALA A 827 8.60 27.09 2.07
N PRO A 828 8.47 25.75 2.03
CA PRO A 828 8.80 24.96 0.84
C PRO A 828 7.97 25.34 -0.38
N VAL A 829 8.60 25.27 -1.55
CA VAL A 829 7.94 25.37 -2.85
C VAL A 829 7.77 23.96 -3.43
N SER A 830 6.55 23.69 -3.92
CA SER A 830 6.14 22.36 -4.41
C SER A 830 5.23 22.48 -5.63
N LEU A 831 5.36 21.52 -6.55
CA LEU A 831 4.56 21.43 -7.78
C LEU A 831 3.80 20.09 -7.80
N GLN A 832 2.91 19.89 -8.77
CA GLN A 832 2.25 18.61 -9.00
C GLN A 832 2.39 18.13 -10.45
N VAL A 833 2.53 16.82 -10.63
CA VAL A 833 2.37 16.13 -11.92
C VAL A 833 1.06 15.36 -11.91
N VAL A 834 0.30 15.47 -12.99
CA VAL A 834 -1.03 14.88 -13.15
C VAL A 834 -1.03 13.94 -14.34
N GLY A 835 -1.40 12.68 -14.12
CA GLY A 835 -1.65 11.72 -15.19
C GLY A 835 -3.12 11.73 -15.62
N ARG A 836 -3.42 11.18 -16.79
CA ARG A 836 -4.80 10.83 -17.15
C ARG A 836 -5.26 9.57 -16.41
N MET A 837 -6.58 9.38 -16.32
CA MET A 837 -7.21 8.11 -15.90
C MET A 837 -7.10 7.05 -16.99
#